data_AF-A0A957SMD6-F1
#
_entry.id   AF-A0A957SMD6-F1
#
_cell.length_a   1.000
_cell.length_b   1.000
_cell.length_c   1.000
_cell.angle_alpha   90.00
_cell.angle_beta   90.00
_cell.angle_gamma   90.00
#
_symmetry.space_group_name_H-M   'P 1'
#
loop_
_entity.id
_entity.type
_entity.pdbx_description
1 polymer ?
#
loop_
_entity_poly.entity_id
_entity_poly.type
_entity_poly.pdbx_seq_one_letter_code
_entity_poly.pdbx_strand_id
1 'polypeptide(L)'
;MAAAYEQPNDVVKRVRFFDGQYLQDQDFVDEQHYQIDRQRRHNRTLHVAGIADGLGVTAVVGAPQVVVAAGTAIDADGRQIVVTDESVTARTINLANYLSRTVHLYLLFQEVESNPQASGSADFGRWLEQPQFVVVDVQTTYEFATPPVLLGRVVLNNQAVETVDASVRVYSGLRLPGPAVDAPTLRTIASGLVGLTGSLTVDGNVGIGTTAPGAKLDINASTTTAGGWNEAIRLSQTSQSAITHPGGGLLLGFHSDRNFYFADIKDGFQKYVMTVEADTGNVGIGTSPSAKVEIAAPESGVALKVGRRGGQPSIKGVGDWLILDGPDDGQLGLNYWAKGNVTLANGGGATIVGGALSVAGNLGFGSTVRQMINLWGASYGIGVQGNTQYFRTDKNFAWYKGGAHNDGEFNAGANGTVQMVIKDGNVGIGVVDPGNYRLNVNGDMTASSILSKPQTFSFKVEGADTQYYPVVFSDNNWGDGAMILEIVRPNVHTDSSWKGALMSRFVCHSTNYGHGADFVRTEIYQSQTTFIAGYENERRTASLIVWLKGNTTYFWRANHFVTLSDFSAAAKTISGTAYSIKQAVESYVRSGSVNMHQGLQVVGTVTATKFVGEGAFVTGMILMWSGATNQLPTGWALCDGGNGTPDLRDRFIVGAGLGYGVGAKGGEATHTLTVNEMPSHTHNNGDFNRLLRVDGQYTVRDWDSTATEPNIMASSTIAYTGGGQAHENRPPYYALAYIMKL
;
A
#
# COMPACT_ATOMS: atom_id res chain seq x y z
N MET A 1 107.31 -85.40 -31.01
CA MET A 1 107.77 -84.19 -30.29
C MET A 1 107.07 -84.20 -28.94
N ALA A 2 107.60 -83.54 -27.91
CA ALA A 2 106.85 -83.36 -26.67
C ALA A 2 105.63 -82.45 -26.92
N ALA A 3 104.56 -82.62 -26.14
CA ALA A 3 103.40 -81.73 -26.18
C ALA A 3 103.79 -80.26 -25.93
N ALA A 4 103.05 -79.35 -26.54
CA ALA A 4 103.15 -77.92 -26.29
C ALA A 4 102.26 -77.57 -25.08
N TYR A 5 102.90 -77.45 -23.91
CA TYR A 5 102.23 -77.13 -22.64
C TYR A 5 101.90 -75.63 -22.46
N GLU A 6 102.22 -74.76 -23.42
CA GLU A 6 101.81 -73.34 -23.38
C GLU A 6 100.30 -73.19 -23.58
N GLN A 7 99.60 -72.62 -22.60
CA GLN A 7 98.14 -72.44 -22.63
C GLN A 7 97.76 -71.13 -23.33
N PRO A 8 96.94 -71.15 -24.40
CA PRO A 8 96.38 -69.92 -24.97
C PRO A 8 95.25 -69.38 -24.09
N ASN A 9 95.23 -68.06 -23.85
CA ASN A 9 94.23 -67.38 -23.00
C ASN A 9 92.77 -67.51 -23.48
N ASP A 10 92.55 -67.79 -24.77
CA ASP A 10 91.24 -67.94 -25.38
C ASP A 10 91.20 -69.23 -26.23
N VAL A 11 90.48 -70.24 -25.76
CA VAL A 11 90.32 -71.51 -26.50
C VAL A 11 89.14 -71.41 -27.47
N VAL A 12 89.44 -71.51 -28.78
CA VAL A 12 88.46 -71.37 -29.88
C VAL A 12 88.12 -72.69 -30.60
N LYS A 13 88.74 -73.81 -30.20
CA LYS A 13 88.52 -75.16 -30.73
C LYS A 13 88.43 -76.16 -29.57
N ARG A 14 87.79 -77.29 -29.80
CA ARG A 14 87.76 -78.43 -28.86
C ARG A 14 88.13 -79.71 -29.59
N VAL A 15 88.58 -80.71 -28.86
CA VAL A 15 88.88 -82.03 -29.43
C VAL A 15 87.56 -82.69 -29.85
N ARG A 16 87.60 -83.44 -30.96
CA ARG A 16 86.49 -84.27 -31.43
C ARG A 16 87.01 -85.69 -31.64
N PHE A 17 86.91 -86.48 -30.59
CA PHE A 17 87.29 -87.90 -30.62
C PHE A 17 86.50 -88.68 -31.68
N PHE A 18 87.14 -89.71 -32.23
CA PHE A 18 86.52 -90.70 -33.11
C PHE A 18 86.96 -92.12 -32.75
N ASP A 19 86.12 -93.11 -33.05
CA ASP A 19 86.39 -94.50 -32.70
C ASP A 19 87.67 -95.01 -33.38
N GLY A 20 88.56 -95.61 -32.58
CA GLY A 20 89.86 -96.08 -33.05
C GLY A 20 90.94 -94.99 -33.19
N GLN A 21 90.68 -93.74 -32.80
CA GLN A 21 91.72 -92.70 -32.72
C GLN A 21 92.82 -93.11 -31.74
N TYR A 22 94.08 -93.03 -32.18
CA TYR A 22 95.24 -93.12 -31.30
C TYR A 22 95.46 -91.74 -30.65
N LEU A 23 95.11 -91.63 -29.37
CA LEU A 23 95.21 -90.38 -28.61
C LEU A 23 96.68 -90.04 -28.30
N GLN A 24 97.04 -88.79 -28.53
CA GLN A 24 98.32 -88.21 -28.10
C GLN A 24 98.16 -87.48 -26.77
N ASP A 25 99.27 -87.23 -26.09
CA ASP A 25 99.34 -86.37 -24.91
C ASP A 25 98.71 -84.98 -25.17
N GLN A 26 98.96 -84.39 -26.35
CA GLN A 26 98.35 -83.13 -26.77
C GLN A 26 96.81 -83.17 -26.83
N ASP A 27 96.18 -84.29 -27.20
CA ASP A 27 94.71 -84.40 -27.23
C ASP A 27 94.11 -84.23 -25.81
N PHE A 28 94.81 -84.68 -24.77
CA PHE A 28 94.39 -84.50 -23.38
C PHE A 28 94.66 -83.07 -22.87
N VAL A 29 95.79 -82.47 -23.27
CA VAL A 29 96.13 -81.07 -22.97
C VAL A 29 95.09 -80.12 -23.57
N ASP A 30 94.74 -80.29 -24.85
CA ASP A 30 93.76 -79.45 -25.55
C ASP A 30 92.35 -79.57 -24.95
N GLU A 31 91.92 -80.77 -24.56
CA GLU A 31 90.64 -80.98 -23.87
C GLU A 31 90.65 -80.34 -22.47
N GLN A 32 91.74 -80.50 -21.70
CA GLN A 32 91.86 -79.87 -20.37
C GLN A 32 91.83 -78.33 -20.47
N HIS A 33 92.59 -77.74 -21.41
CA HIS A 33 92.59 -76.31 -21.66
C HIS A 33 91.21 -75.78 -22.06
N TYR A 34 90.47 -76.51 -22.89
CA TYR A 34 89.10 -76.14 -23.26
C TYR A 34 88.19 -76.03 -22.02
N GLN A 35 88.23 -76.98 -21.10
CA GLN A 35 87.42 -76.93 -19.87
C GLN A 35 87.85 -75.77 -18.95
N ILE A 36 89.16 -75.57 -18.77
CA ILE A 36 89.75 -74.49 -17.96
C ILE A 36 89.31 -73.12 -18.48
N ASP A 37 89.40 -72.88 -19.79
CA ASP A 37 88.94 -71.64 -20.43
C ASP A 37 87.45 -71.39 -20.19
N ARG A 38 86.60 -72.40 -20.38
CA ARG A 38 85.15 -72.26 -20.18
C ARG A 38 84.82 -71.84 -18.74
N GLN A 39 85.46 -72.45 -17.74
CA GLN A 39 85.26 -72.12 -16.33
C GLN A 39 85.80 -70.74 -15.96
N ARG A 40 87.04 -70.41 -16.34
CA ARG A 40 87.66 -69.10 -16.05
C ARG A 40 86.88 -67.96 -16.74
N ARG A 41 86.44 -68.15 -17.99
CA ARG A 41 85.62 -67.19 -18.75
C ARG A 41 84.24 -66.99 -18.13
N HIS A 42 83.56 -68.04 -17.68
CA HIS A 42 82.28 -67.95 -16.97
C HIS A 42 82.42 -67.07 -15.73
N ASN A 43 83.43 -67.36 -14.90
CA ASN A 43 83.70 -66.60 -13.68
C ASN A 43 84.00 -65.12 -13.97
N ARG A 44 84.87 -64.81 -14.93
CA ARG A 44 85.24 -63.41 -15.26
C ARG A 44 84.12 -62.59 -15.91
N THR A 45 83.11 -63.24 -16.49
CA THR A 45 82.00 -62.57 -17.19
C THR A 45 80.73 -62.40 -16.35
N LEU A 46 80.37 -63.41 -15.53
CA LEU A 46 79.14 -63.41 -14.73
C LEU A 46 79.38 -63.22 -13.23
N HIS A 47 80.62 -63.33 -12.75
CA HIS A 47 80.99 -63.04 -11.38
C HIS A 47 81.93 -61.84 -11.27
N VAL A 48 82.06 -61.34 -10.04
CA VAL A 48 83.04 -60.31 -9.64
C VAL A 48 84.10 -60.99 -8.78
N ALA A 49 85.36 -60.60 -8.93
CA ALA A 49 86.46 -61.11 -8.10
C ALA A 49 86.19 -60.85 -6.61
N GLY A 50 86.48 -61.83 -5.77
CA GLY A 50 86.23 -61.78 -4.33
C GLY A 50 86.02 -63.15 -3.70
N ILE A 51 85.72 -63.15 -2.40
CA ILE A 51 85.39 -64.34 -1.61
C ILE A 51 84.02 -64.86 -2.04
N ALA A 52 83.95 -66.09 -2.54
CA ALA A 52 82.70 -66.75 -2.91
C ALA A 52 82.06 -67.43 -1.69
N ASP A 53 82.87 -68.09 -0.85
CA ASP A 53 82.44 -68.71 0.39
C ASP A 53 83.60 -68.80 1.42
N GLY A 54 83.27 -68.87 2.71
CA GLY A 54 84.21 -69.16 3.80
C GLY A 54 85.33 -68.14 3.97
N LEU A 55 86.58 -68.61 4.02
CA LEU A 55 87.82 -67.83 4.07
C LEU A 55 87.93 -66.82 5.22
N GLY A 56 87.23 -67.05 6.33
CA GLY A 56 87.27 -66.19 7.51
C GLY A 56 88.66 -66.16 8.12
N VAL A 57 89.15 -64.96 8.48
CA VAL A 57 90.48 -64.78 9.10
C VAL A 57 90.32 -64.62 10.61
N THR A 58 91.06 -65.43 11.38
CA THR A 58 90.95 -65.47 12.84
C THR A 58 92.33 -65.34 13.48
N ALA A 59 92.48 -64.50 14.50
CA ALA A 59 93.74 -64.36 15.22
C ALA A 59 94.04 -65.59 16.11
N VAL A 60 95.30 -66.03 16.16
CA VAL A 60 95.76 -66.99 17.17
C VAL A 60 96.07 -66.22 18.46
N VAL A 61 95.36 -66.57 19.54
CA VAL A 61 95.46 -65.85 20.82
C VAL A 61 96.91 -65.86 21.34
N GLY A 62 97.47 -64.67 21.55
CA GLY A 62 98.82 -64.50 22.11
C GLY A 62 99.98 -64.78 21.16
N ALA A 63 99.73 -64.99 19.86
CA ALA A 63 100.77 -65.23 18.86
C ALA A 63 100.68 -64.24 17.67
N PRO A 64 101.79 -63.97 16.96
CA PRO A 64 101.78 -63.22 15.71
C PRO A 64 101.38 -64.15 14.56
N GLN A 65 100.18 -64.72 14.64
CA GLN A 65 99.66 -65.70 13.68
C GLN A 65 98.17 -65.47 13.44
N VAL A 66 97.72 -65.73 12.21
CA VAL A 66 96.30 -65.82 11.85
C VAL A 66 96.00 -67.17 11.20
N VAL A 67 94.80 -67.69 11.41
CA VAL A 67 94.29 -68.88 10.72
C VAL A 67 93.22 -68.44 9.73
N VAL A 68 93.33 -68.90 8.49
CA VAL A 68 92.28 -68.73 7.46
C VAL A 68 91.40 -69.97 7.45
N ALA A 69 90.08 -69.81 7.57
CA ALA A 69 89.14 -70.91 7.44
C ALA A 69 89.12 -71.48 6.01
N ALA A 70 88.66 -72.71 5.84
CA ALA A 70 88.38 -73.26 4.51
C ALA A 70 87.36 -72.38 3.76
N GLY A 71 87.38 -72.45 2.43
CA GLY A 71 86.48 -71.67 1.58
C GLY A 71 87.01 -71.50 0.16
N THR A 72 86.30 -70.73 -0.65
CA THR A 72 86.61 -70.51 -2.07
C THR A 72 86.58 -69.03 -2.40
N ALA A 73 87.53 -68.59 -3.21
CA ALA A 73 87.53 -67.28 -3.85
C ALA A 73 87.57 -67.39 -5.37
N ILE A 74 87.14 -66.32 -6.05
CA ILE A 74 87.30 -66.11 -7.49
C ILE A 74 88.23 -64.91 -7.66
N ASP A 75 89.31 -65.04 -8.42
CA ASP A 75 90.18 -63.91 -8.74
C ASP A 75 89.75 -63.14 -10.00
N ALA A 76 90.46 -62.07 -10.36
CA ALA A 76 90.12 -61.24 -11.51
C ALA A 76 90.27 -61.95 -12.88
N ASP A 77 91.09 -62.99 -12.97
CA ASP A 77 91.20 -63.81 -14.17
C ASP A 77 90.10 -64.87 -14.27
N GLY A 78 89.33 -65.07 -13.19
CA GLY A 78 88.26 -66.06 -13.07
C GLY A 78 88.73 -67.42 -12.56
N ARG A 79 89.96 -67.52 -12.04
CA ARG A 79 90.46 -68.74 -11.39
C ARG A 79 89.76 -68.91 -10.06
N GLN A 80 89.43 -70.16 -9.71
CA GLN A 80 88.91 -70.51 -8.39
C GLN A 80 90.09 -70.86 -7.49
N ILE A 81 90.20 -70.18 -6.35
CA ILE A 81 91.22 -70.45 -5.35
C ILE A 81 90.51 -71.15 -4.19
N VAL A 82 90.78 -72.46 -4.05
CA VAL A 82 90.16 -73.30 -3.04
C VAL A 82 91.13 -73.47 -1.86
N VAL A 83 90.71 -73.01 -0.68
CA VAL A 83 91.37 -73.35 0.59
C VAL A 83 90.60 -74.52 1.18
N THR A 84 91.18 -75.71 1.07
CA THR A 84 90.66 -76.98 1.59
C THR A 84 90.62 -76.99 3.13
N ASP A 85 89.89 -77.92 3.73
CA ASP A 85 89.92 -78.15 5.19
C ASP A 85 91.11 -79.02 5.63
N GLU A 86 92.27 -78.82 4.98
CA GLU A 86 93.55 -79.43 5.34
C GLU A 86 94.00 -79.05 6.75
N SER A 87 95.11 -79.67 7.21
CA SER A 87 95.65 -79.42 8.55
C SER A 87 95.73 -77.93 8.86
N VAL A 88 95.31 -77.53 10.07
CA VAL A 88 95.27 -76.10 10.50
C VAL A 88 96.63 -75.43 10.25
N THR A 89 97.73 -76.16 10.43
CA THR A 89 99.10 -75.71 10.15
C THR A 89 99.32 -75.15 8.74
N ALA A 90 98.68 -75.72 7.71
CA ALA A 90 98.80 -75.24 6.33
C ALA A 90 98.04 -73.91 6.10
N ARG A 91 97.10 -73.57 6.99
CA ARG A 91 96.27 -72.36 6.95
C ARG A 91 96.66 -71.33 8.02
N THR A 92 97.67 -71.63 8.83
CA THR A 92 98.25 -70.73 9.84
C THR A 92 99.35 -69.88 9.21
N ILE A 93 99.09 -68.58 9.07
CA ILE A 93 100.03 -67.63 8.47
C ILE A 93 100.87 -67.00 9.58
N ASN A 94 102.20 -67.17 9.49
CA ASN A 94 103.13 -66.57 10.44
C ASN A 94 103.42 -65.12 10.08
N LEU A 95 103.15 -64.22 11.02
CA LEU A 95 103.26 -62.76 10.88
C LEU A 95 104.37 -62.16 11.77
N ALA A 96 105.25 -62.98 12.35
CA ALA A 96 106.31 -62.52 13.27
C ALA A 96 107.26 -61.48 12.66
N ASN A 97 107.44 -61.49 11.33
CA ASN A 97 108.24 -60.49 10.60
C ASN A 97 107.52 -59.11 10.47
N TYR A 98 106.25 -59.03 10.87
CA TYR A 98 105.38 -57.85 10.72
C TYR A 98 104.88 -57.29 12.05
N LEU A 99 105.56 -57.56 13.17
CA LEU A 99 105.24 -56.97 14.47
C LEU A 99 105.25 -55.43 14.40
N SER A 100 104.32 -54.80 15.14
CA SER A 100 104.09 -53.34 15.16
C SER A 100 103.72 -52.72 13.80
N ARG A 101 103.16 -53.49 12.88
CA ARG A 101 102.68 -53.04 11.56
C ARG A 101 101.23 -53.46 11.33
N THR A 102 100.60 -52.80 10.37
CA THR A 102 99.31 -53.23 9.80
C THR A 102 99.57 -53.89 8.46
N VAL A 103 98.97 -55.06 8.23
CA VAL A 103 99.14 -55.82 6.99
C VAL A 103 97.79 -56.14 6.35
N HIS A 104 97.78 -56.26 5.02
CA HIS A 104 96.71 -56.94 4.30
C HIS A 104 97.09 -58.39 4.08
N LEU A 105 96.12 -59.28 4.30
CA LEU A 105 96.23 -60.69 3.95
C LEU A 105 95.53 -60.93 2.62
N TYR A 106 96.31 -61.33 1.62
CA TYR A 106 95.84 -61.63 0.27
C TYR A 106 95.89 -63.13 -0.01
N LEU A 107 94.96 -63.58 -0.84
CA LEU A 107 94.90 -64.92 -1.40
C LEU A 107 95.12 -64.86 -2.91
N LEU A 108 96.09 -65.65 -3.38
CA LEU A 108 96.47 -65.78 -4.77
C LEU A 108 96.35 -67.24 -5.23
N PHE A 109 96.15 -67.42 -6.53
CA PHE A 109 96.30 -68.71 -7.21
C PHE A 109 97.79 -68.98 -7.47
N GLN A 110 98.26 -70.18 -7.16
CA GLN A 110 99.60 -70.65 -7.54
C GLN A 110 99.50 -72.03 -8.20
N GLU A 111 100.19 -72.19 -9.32
CA GLU A 111 100.40 -73.48 -9.98
C GLU A 111 101.83 -73.97 -9.68
N VAL A 112 101.98 -75.22 -9.25
CA VAL A 112 103.29 -75.81 -8.92
C VAL A 112 103.41 -77.18 -9.59
N GLU A 113 104.50 -77.40 -10.33
CA GLU A 113 104.83 -78.70 -10.90
C GLU A 113 105.04 -79.75 -9.79
N SER A 114 104.42 -80.92 -9.93
CA SER A 114 104.39 -81.95 -8.89
C SER A 114 104.47 -83.36 -9.46
N ASN A 115 104.94 -84.32 -8.65
CA ASN A 115 105.01 -85.74 -9.01
C ASN A 115 105.85 -85.99 -10.29
N PRO A 116 107.20 -85.97 -10.21
CA PRO A 116 108.07 -86.34 -11.35
C PRO A 116 107.73 -87.76 -11.84
N GLN A 117 107.83 -87.98 -13.16
CA GLN A 117 107.51 -89.29 -13.74
C GLN A 117 108.35 -90.41 -13.12
N ALA A 118 107.71 -91.51 -12.71
CA ALA A 118 108.35 -92.60 -11.99
C ALA A 118 109.32 -93.44 -12.84
N SER A 119 109.36 -93.23 -14.16
CA SER A 119 110.27 -93.91 -15.09
C SER A 119 110.25 -93.21 -16.46
N GLY A 120 111.37 -92.57 -16.84
CA GLY A 120 111.53 -91.92 -18.14
C GLY A 120 111.22 -90.42 -18.11
N SER A 121 112.11 -89.63 -18.71
CA SER A 121 112.19 -88.16 -18.63
C SER A 121 112.29 -87.57 -17.21
N ALA A 122 112.67 -86.30 -17.13
CA ALA A 122 112.72 -85.53 -15.87
C ALA A 122 111.44 -84.72 -15.62
N ASP A 123 110.43 -84.91 -16.46
CA ASP A 123 109.23 -84.08 -16.52
C ASP A 123 108.22 -84.44 -15.42
N PHE A 124 107.45 -83.44 -14.98
CA PHE A 124 106.43 -83.60 -13.95
C PHE A 124 105.11 -84.08 -14.54
N GLY A 125 104.49 -85.09 -13.90
CA GLY A 125 103.26 -85.71 -14.39
C GLY A 125 101.98 -85.03 -13.93
N ARG A 126 102.03 -84.05 -13.03
CA ARG A 126 100.85 -83.36 -12.46
C ARG A 126 101.15 -81.92 -12.06
N TRP A 127 100.21 -81.02 -12.30
CA TRP A 127 100.21 -79.69 -11.69
C TRP A 127 99.40 -79.69 -10.40
N LEU A 128 99.92 -79.02 -9.38
CA LEU A 128 99.21 -78.72 -8.14
C LEU A 128 98.74 -77.26 -8.19
N GLU A 129 97.44 -77.08 -8.41
CA GLU A 129 96.78 -75.79 -8.17
C GLU A 129 96.58 -75.63 -6.66
N GLN A 130 97.22 -74.61 -6.05
CA GLN A 130 97.18 -74.39 -4.60
C GLN A 130 96.94 -72.92 -4.22
N PRO A 131 96.34 -72.65 -3.05
CA PRO A 131 96.24 -71.30 -2.50
C PRO A 131 97.60 -70.80 -2.02
N GLN A 132 98.04 -69.65 -2.51
CA GLN A 132 99.19 -68.93 -1.97
C GLN A 132 98.71 -67.73 -1.14
N PHE A 133 99.02 -67.76 0.16
CA PHE A 133 98.79 -66.62 1.05
C PHE A 133 99.94 -65.63 0.95
N VAL A 134 99.63 -64.36 0.70
CA VAL A 134 100.62 -63.28 0.64
C VAL A 134 100.26 -62.21 1.66
N VAL A 135 101.26 -61.82 2.46
CA VAL A 135 101.14 -60.77 3.47
C VAL A 135 101.86 -59.54 2.94
N VAL A 136 101.16 -58.40 2.88
CA VAL A 136 101.73 -57.13 2.43
C VAL A 136 101.51 -56.07 3.49
N ASP A 137 102.55 -55.34 3.85
CA ASP A 137 102.46 -54.18 4.74
C ASP A 137 101.64 -53.08 4.05
N VAL A 138 100.65 -52.50 4.74
CA VAL A 138 99.76 -51.48 4.15
C VAL A 138 100.50 -50.20 3.73
N GLN A 139 101.74 -50.02 4.19
CA GLN A 139 102.62 -48.92 3.78
C GLN A 139 103.46 -49.24 2.53
N THR A 140 103.48 -50.49 2.07
CA THR A 140 104.23 -50.92 0.88
C THR A 140 103.30 -51.16 -0.31
N THR A 141 103.62 -50.55 -1.46
CA THR A 141 102.97 -50.89 -2.72
C THR A 141 103.55 -52.19 -3.25
N TYR A 142 102.72 -53.23 -3.36
CA TYR A 142 103.06 -54.49 -4.01
C TYR A 142 102.26 -54.61 -5.31
N GLU A 143 102.94 -54.78 -6.44
CA GLU A 143 102.31 -54.98 -7.73
C GLU A 143 102.04 -56.47 -7.96
N PHE A 144 100.78 -56.82 -8.13
CA PHE A 144 100.33 -58.18 -8.38
C PHE A 144 100.01 -58.38 -9.87
N ALA A 145 100.49 -59.46 -10.48
CA ALA A 145 100.22 -59.77 -11.89
C ALA A 145 98.72 -59.95 -12.20
N THR A 146 97.97 -60.48 -11.22
CA THR A 146 96.51 -60.53 -11.21
C THR A 146 96.01 -59.83 -9.94
N PRO A 147 94.97 -58.96 -9.99
CA PRO A 147 94.36 -58.41 -8.79
C PRO A 147 93.99 -59.49 -7.76
N PRO A 148 94.56 -59.45 -6.54
CA PRO A 148 94.42 -60.53 -5.55
C PRO A 148 93.11 -60.42 -4.76
N VAL A 149 92.74 -61.49 -4.07
CA VAL A 149 91.55 -61.49 -3.21
C VAL A 149 91.94 -61.06 -1.79
N LEU A 150 91.41 -59.94 -1.32
CA LEU A 150 91.64 -59.41 0.02
C LEU A 150 90.81 -60.17 1.07
N LEU A 151 91.49 -60.92 1.95
CA LEU A 151 90.86 -61.71 3.01
C LEU A 151 90.58 -60.93 4.31
N GLY A 152 91.29 -59.81 4.51
CA GLY A 152 91.13 -58.94 5.68
C GLY A 152 92.35 -58.05 5.92
N ARG A 153 92.19 -57.10 6.83
CA ARG A 153 93.28 -56.24 7.34
C ARG A 153 93.62 -56.65 8.76
N VAL A 154 94.88 -56.91 9.05
CA VAL A 154 95.37 -57.41 10.33
C VAL A 154 96.29 -56.36 10.95
N VAL A 155 96.01 -55.95 12.19
CA VAL A 155 96.86 -55.04 12.96
C VAL A 155 97.66 -55.87 13.95
N LEU A 156 98.99 -55.69 13.99
CA LEU A 156 99.87 -56.36 14.93
C LEU A 156 100.49 -55.37 15.90
N ASN A 157 100.50 -55.74 17.18
CA ASN A 157 101.28 -55.03 18.19
C ASN A 157 102.72 -55.59 18.24
N ASN A 158 103.47 -55.30 19.30
CA ASN A 158 104.87 -55.72 19.46
C ASN A 158 105.05 -57.20 19.84
N GLN A 159 103.97 -57.98 20.04
CA GLN A 159 104.03 -59.39 20.45
C GLN A 159 103.08 -60.31 19.67
N ALA A 160 101.89 -59.85 19.27
CA ALA A 160 100.84 -60.67 18.67
C ALA A 160 99.92 -59.87 17.72
N VAL A 161 98.96 -60.57 17.12
CA VAL A 161 97.83 -59.93 16.41
C VAL A 161 96.92 -59.21 17.41
N GLU A 162 96.64 -57.94 17.16
CA GLU A 162 95.77 -57.10 17.99
C GLU A 162 94.32 -57.11 17.50
N THR A 163 94.10 -56.90 16.20
CA THR A 163 92.76 -56.95 15.57
C THR A 163 92.80 -57.55 14.17
N VAL A 164 91.68 -58.15 13.77
CA VAL A 164 91.40 -58.56 12.39
C VAL A 164 90.13 -57.83 11.94
N ASP A 165 90.28 -56.95 10.97
CA ASP A 165 89.20 -56.20 10.36
C ASP A 165 88.65 -56.97 9.14
N ALA A 166 87.43 -57.49 9.31
CA ALA A 166 86.69 -58.21 8.28
C ALA A 166 85.79 -57.31 7.42
N SER A 167 85.66 -56.01 7.73
CA SER A 167 84.79 -55.09 6.96
C SER A 167 85.36 -54.75 5.58
N VAL A 168 86.68 -54.87 5.41
CA VAL A 168 87.39 -54.68 4.14
C VAL A 168 87.31 -55.89 3.20
N ARG A 169 86.65 -56.99 3.61
CA ARG A 169 86.54 -58.21 2.81
C ARG A 169 85.69 -57.96 1.56
N VAL A 170 86.28 -58.25 0.39
CA VAL A 170 85.57 -58.14 -0.88
C VAL A 170 84.92 -59.48 -1.19
N TYR A 171 83.60 -59.55 -1.05
CA TYR A 171 82.81 -60.71 -1.47
C TYR A 171 82.59 -60.70 -2.99
N SER A 172 82.61 -61.89 -3.56
CA SER A 172 82.13 -62.13 -4.92
C SER A 172 80.62 -61.88 -5.00
N GLY A 173 80.09 -61.84 -6.21
CA GLY A 173 78.68 -61.56 -6.47
C GLY A 173 78.31 -61.81 -7.92
N LEU A 174 77.11 -61.40 -8.30
CA LEU A 174 76.65 -61.45 -9.68
C LEU A 174 77.07 -60.16 -10.41
N ARG A 175 77.74 -60.31 -11.54
CA ARG A 175 77.94 -59.24 -12.53
C ARG A 175 76.84 -59.36 -13.57
N LEU A 176 75.99 -58.33 -13.71
CA LEU A 176 74.98 -58.33 -14.77
C LEU A 176 75.65 -58.08 -16.13
N PRO A 177 75.37 -58.85 -17.18
CA PRO A 177 76.01 -58.64 -18.48
C PRO A 177 75.60 -57.29 -19.09
N GLY A 178 76.57 -56.54 -19.61
CA GLY A 178 76.35 -55.23 -20.21
C GLY A 178 77.54 -54.77 -21.07
N PRO A 179 77.35 -53.73 -21.91
CA PRO A 179 78.37 -53.25 -22.85
C PRO A 179 79.46 -52.36 -22.22
N ALA A 180 79.31 -51.99 -20.95
CA ALA A 180 80.22 -51.08 -20.24
C ALA A 180 81.07 -51.83 -19.19
N VAL A 181 82.22 -51.25 -18.83
CA VAL A 181 83.09 -51.78 -17.77
C VAL A 181 82.34 -51.81 -16.42
N ASP A 182 81.58 -50.74 -16.15
CA ASP A 182 80.80 -50.47 -14.93
C ASP A 182 79.43 -51.17 -14.90
N ALA A 183 79.40 -52.45 -15.30
CA ALA A 183 78.21 -53.29 -15.21
C ALA A 183 77.66 -53.33 -13.77
N PRO A 184 76.33 -53.21 -13.55
CA PRO A 184 75.76 -53.28 -12.21
C PRO A 184 76.09 -54.61 -11.52
N THR A 185 76.54 -54.53 -10.26
CA THR A 185 76.91 -55.71 -9.46
C THR A 185 75.91 -55.91 -8.34
N LEU A 186 75.52 -57.16 -8.11
CA LEU A 186 74.76 -57.58 -6.92
C LEU A 186 75.69 -58.35 -5.99
N ARG A 187 76.07 -57.75 -4.85
CA ARG A 187 76.97 -58.37 -3.87
C ARG A 187 76.58 -58.01 -2.44
N THR A 188 77.03 -58.83 -1.48
CA THR A 188 76.95 -58.51 -0.05
C THR A 188 77.86 -57.33 0.27
N ILE A 189 77.34 -56.30 0.94
CA ILE A 189 78.10 -55.09 1.34
C ILE A 189 78.29 -54.96 2.86
N ALA A 190 77.47 -55.67 3.65
CA ALA A 190 77.58 -55.83 5.09
C ALA A 190 76.78 -57.07 5.51
N SER A 191 76.84 -57.48 6.78
CA SER A 191 76.09 -58.63 7.29
C SER A 191 74.59 -58.51 6.96
N GLY A 192 74.07 -59.42 6.13
CA GLY A 192 72.67 -59.47 5.72
C GLY A 192 72.21 -58.39 4.72
N LEU A 193 73.08 -57.49 4.25
CA LEU A 193 72.69 -56.40 3.33
C LEU A 193 73.19 -56.65 1.90
N VAL A 194 72.24 -56.66 0.97
CA VAL A 194 72.47 -56.71 -0.49
C VAL A 194 72.71 -55.29 -1.00
N GLY A 195 73.87 -55.06 -1.62
CA GLY A 195 74.18 -53.81 -2.30
C GLY A 195 73.88 -53.89 -3.80
N LEU A 196 73.24 -52.84 -4.33
CA LEU A 196 73.04 -52.62 -5.76
C LEU A 196 73.68 -51.28 -6.14
N THR A 197 74.58 -51.29 -7.13
CA THR A 197 75.31 -50.10 -7.60
C THR A 197 74.57 -49.30 -8.69
N GLY A 198 73.25 -49.48 -8.81
CA GLY A 198 72.40 -48.85 -9.83
C GLY A 198 70.93 -48.86 -9.46
N SER A 199 70.05 -48.58 -10.42
CA SER A 199 68.59 -48.54 -10.20
C SER A 199 67.96 -49.93 -10.15
N LEU A 200 66.94 -50.10 -9.31
CA LEU A 200 66.06 -51.26 -9.30
C LEU A 200 64.72 -50.91 -9.95
N THR A 201 64.31 -51.66 -10.98
CA THR A 201 62.96 -51.61 -11.54
C THR A 201 62.26 -52.93 -11.25
N VAL A 202 61.09 -52.86 -10.59
CA VAL A 202 60.25 -54.02 -10.32
C VAL A 202 58.93 -53.82 -11.06
N ASP A 203 58.63 -54.69 -12.02
CA ASP A 203 57.36 -54.66 -12.75
C ASP A 203 56.21 -55.26 -11.91
N GLY A 204 56.53 -56.14 -10.96
CA GLY A 204 55.60 -56.70 -9.98
C GLY A 204 55.25 -55.76 -8.81
N ASN A 205 54.66 -56.34 -7.76
CA ASN A 205 54.35 -55.65 -6.52
C ASN A 205 55.56 -55.69 -5.57
N VAL A 206 55.90 -54.55 -4.95
CA VAL A 206 56.92 -54.46 -3.89
C VAL A 206 56.25 -54.57 -2.52
N GLY A 207 56.52 -55.65 -1.80
CA GLY A 207 56.07 -55.84 -0.42
C GLY A 207 57.15 -55.44 0.59
N ILE A 208 56.78 -54.61 1.57
CA ILE A 208 57.64 -54.23 2.69
C ILE A 208 56.92 -54.62 3.99
N GLY A 209 57.50 -55.55 4.76
CA GLY A 209 56.83 -56.11 5.94
C GLY A 209 55.66 -57.07 5.65
N THR A 210 55.42 -57.38 4.38
CA THR A 210 54.40 -58.35 3.92
C THR A 210 54.99 -59.34 2.93
N THR A 211 54.57 -60.60 3.00
CA THR A 211 54.92 -61.67 2.05
C THR A 211 53.91 -61.83 0.92
N ALA A 212 52.79 -61.12 0.96
CA ALA A 212 51.72 -61.16 -0.02
C ALA A 212 51.23 -59.73 -0.36
N PRO A 213 52.04 -58.93 -1.07
CA PRO A 213 51.71 -57.53 -1.34
C PRO A 213 50.49 -57.39 -2.26
N GLY A 214 49.40 -56.83 -1.74
CA GLY A 214 48.12 -56.67 -2.44
C GLY A 214 48.09 -55.51 -3.46
N ALA A 215 49.09 -54.63 -3.45
CA ALA A 215 49.22 -53.49 -4.35
C ALA A 215 50.67 -53.33 -4.84
N LYS A 216 50.88 -52.48 -5.87
CA LYS A 216 52.21 -52.22 -6.46
C LYS A 216 53.28 -51.82 -5.43
N LEU A 217 52.86 -51.14 -4.37
CA LEU A 217 53.61 -50.98 -3.12
C LEU A 217 52.64 -51.30 -1.98
N ASP A 218 52.96 -52.33 -1.19
CA ASP A 218 52.19 -52.73 -0.02
C ASP A 218 53.11 -52.75 1.21
N ILE A 219 52.75 -52.00 2.25
CA ILE A 219 53.58 -51.76 3.42
C ILE A 219 52.79 -52.10 4.68
N ASN A 220 53.18 -53.19 5.31
CA ASN A 220 52.56 -53.71 6.53
C ASN A 220 53.46 -53.39 7.74
N ALA A 221 53.15 -52.31 8.47
CA ALA A 221 53.88 -51.95 9.69
C ALA A 221 53.42 -52.75 10.91
N SER A 222 54.38 -53.42 11.55
CA SER A 222 54.20 -54.19 12.78
C SER A 222 54.54 -53.40 14.06
N THR A 223 54.88 -52.12 13.94
CA THR A 223 55.34 -51.26 15.04
C THR A 223 54.39 -50.08 15.27
N THR A 224 53.89 -49.94 16.49
CA THR A 224 53.03 -48.82 16.92
C THR A 224 53.84 -47.64 17.45
N THR A 225 53.38 -46.43 17.15
CA THR A 225 53.73 -45.20 17.87
C THR A 225 53.23 -45.23 19.32
N ALA A 226 53.68 -44.29 20.15
CA ALA A 226 53.23 -44.16 21.55
C ALA A 226 51.71 -43.95 21.72
N GLY A 227 50.99 -43.56 20.66
CA GLY A 227 49.52 -43.46 20.62
C GLY A 227 48.80 -44.70 20.07
N GLY A 228 49.50 -45.82 19.82
CA GLY A 228 48.91 -47.06 19.30
C GLY A 228 48.74 -47.12 17.77
N TRP A 229 49.15 -46.08 17.02
CA TRP A 229 49.04 -46.06 15.56
C TRP A 229 50.23 -46.77 14.90
N ASN A 230 49.98 -47.70 13.97
CA ASN A 230 51.03 -48.36 13.19
C ASN A 230 51.68 -47.37 12.21
N GLU A 231 53.00 -47.22 12.28
CA GLU A 231 53.74 -46.26 11.44
C GLU A 231 54.07 -46.86 10.05
N ALA A 232 53.05 -47.01 9.19
CA ALA A 232 53.17 -47.67 7.89
C ALA A 232 54.02 -46.91 6.86
N ILE A 233 53.87 -45.59 6.78
CA ILE A 233 54.68 -44.75 5.89
C ILE A 233 55.23 -43.58 6.71
N ARG A 234 56.50 -43.71 7.13
CA ARG A 234 57.21 -42.64 7.82
C ARG A 234 57.98 -41.78 6.82
N LEU A 235 57.53 -40.55 6.63
CA LEU A 235 58.34 -39.53 5.98
C LEU A 235 59.27 -38.91 7.04
N SER A 236 60.40 -39.58 7.28
CA SER A 236 61.32 -39.28 8.40
C SER A 236 62.10 -37.96 8.24
N GLN A 237 62.04 -37.33 7.06
CA GLN A 237 62.62 -36.03 6.81
C GLN A 237 61.80 -34.93 7.50
N THR A 238 62.42 -34.28 8.49
CA THR A 238 61.77 -33.33 9.41
C THR A 238 61.43 -31.98 8.79
N SER A 239 61.87 -31.69 7.56
CA SER A 239 61.83 -30.36 6.96
C SER A 239 61.00 -30.24 5.66
N GLN A 240 60.82 -31.32 4.89
CA GLN A 240 60.05 -31.32 3.63
C GLN A 240 59.70 -32.75 3.21
N SER A 241 58.39 -33.05 3.19
CA SER A 241 57.83 -34.38 2.97
C SER A 241 56.44 -34.26 2.34
N ALA A 242 56.22 -34.77 1.12
CA ALA A 242 54.95 -34.65 0.40
C ALA A 242 54.62 -35.90 -0.44
N ILE A 243 53.32 -36.18 -0.61
CA ILE A 243 52.81 -37.19 -1.54
C ILE A 243 52.33 -36.44 -2.79
N THR A 244 52.93 -36.70 -3.95
CA THR A 244 52.63 -35.99 -5.20
C THR A 244 52.32 -36.97 -6.34
N HIS A 245 51.43 -36.58 -7.25
CA HIS A 245 51.16 -37.31 -8.49
C HIS A 245 51.83 -36.58 -9.67
N PRO A 246 52.63 -37.25 -10.53
CA PRO A 246 53.50 -36.59 -11.50
C PRO A 246 52.80 -35.99 -12.73
N GLY A 247 51.46 -36.04 -12.82
CA GLY A 247 50.69 -35.67 -14.02
C GLY A 247 49.58 -34.64 -13.83
N GLY A 248 49.56 -33.91 -12.70
CA GLY A 248 48.44 -33.05 -12.30
C GLY A 248 47.32 -33.83 -11.60
N GLY A 249 46.38 -33.07 -11.01
CA GLY A 249 45.30 -33.58 -10.16
C GLY A 249 45.49 -33.30 -8.66
N LEU A 250 44.39 -32.85 -8.04
CA LEU A 250 44.13 -32.61 -6.60
C LEU A 250 45.31 -32.77 -5.60
N LEU A 251 45.86 -31.63 -5.19
CA LEU A 251 46.66 -31.49 -3.97
C LEU A 251 45.76 -31.62 -2.72
N LEU A 252 46.18 -32.48 -1.80
CA LEU A 252 45.62 -32.66 -0.46
C LEU A 252 46.73 -32.50 0.57
N GLY A 253 46.79 -31.36 1.26
CA GLY A 253 47.84 -31.15 2.27
C GLY A 253 48.04 -29.71 2.71
N PHE A 254 49.04 -29.54 3.57
CA PHE A 254 49.56 -28.24 3.97
C PHE A 254 50.49 -27.70 2.89
N HIS A 255 50.40 -26.40 2.62
CA HIS A 255 51.24 -25.69 1.65
C HIS A 255 52.21 -24.74 2.37
N SER A 256 53.11 -24.09 1.63
CA SER A 256 54.24 -23.31 2.19
C SER A 256 53.85 -22.05 2.97
N ASP A 257 52.62 -21.58 2.79
CA ASP A 257 52.00 -20.46 3.52
C ASP A 257 51.42 -20.88 4.89
N ARG A 258 51.50 -22.18 5.24
CA ARG A 258 50.91 -22.88 6.40
C ARG A 258 49.43 -23.25 6.25
N ASN A 259 48.79 -22.89 5.15
CA ASN A 259 47.37 -23.13 4.96
C ASN A 259 47.12 -24.57 4.54
N PHE A 260 45.94 -25.09 4.91
CA PHE A 260 45.50 -26.43 4.48
C PHE A 260 44.62 -26.28 3.24
N TYR A 261 45.08 -26.86 2.11
CA TYR A 261 44.40 -26.73 0.83
C TYR A 261 43.81 -28.04 0.32
N PHE A 262 42.67 -27.87 -0.34
CA PHE A 262 42.19 -28.74 -1.40
C PHE A 262 42.35 -27.94 -2.69
N ALA A 263 43.32 -28.28 -3.54
CA ALA A 263 43.63 -27.48 -4.73
C ALA A 263 43.77 -28.36 -5.96
N ASP A 264 43.11 -28.00 -7.06
CA ASP A 264 43.29 -28.70 -8.34
C ASP A 264 44.39 -28.03 -9.17
N ILE A 265 45.23 -28.85 -9.81
CA ILE A 265 46.19 -28.37 -10.81
C ILE A 265 45.76 -28.98 -12.14
N LYS A 266 45.11 -28.13 -12.94
CA LYS A 266 44.75 -28.44 -14.32
C LYS A 266 45.21 -27.31 -15.23
N ASP A 267 45.72 -27.65 -16.40
CA ASP A 267 46.07 -26.72 -17.48
C ASP A 267 47.01 -25.55 -17.06
N GLY A 268 47.89 -25.80 -16.09
CA GLY A 268 48.96 -24.87 -15.69
C GLY A 268 48.58 -23.82 -14.64
N PHE A 269 47.33 -23.78 -14.19
CA PHE A 269 46.87 -22.85 -13.15
C PHE A 269 46.42 -23.59 -11.89
N GLN A 270 46.83 -23.09 -10.72
CA GLN A 270 46.40 -23.63 -9.43
C GLN A 270 45.00 -23.09 -9.10
N LYS A 271 44.01 -23.97 -8.96
CA LYS A 271 42.67 -23.60 -8.50
C LYS A 271 42.46 -24.12 -7.08
N TYR A 272 42.67 -23.25 -6.09
CA TYR A 272 42.33 -23.54 -4.70
C TYR A 272 40.82 -23.69 -4.57
N VAL A 273 40.36 -24.92 -4.34
CA VAL A 273 38.93 -25.28 -4.20
C VAL A 273 38.47 -24.97 -2.78
N MET A 274 39.31 -25.27 -1.80
CA MET A 274 39.12 -24.88 -0.41
C MET A 274 40.47 -24.55 0.23
N THR A 275 40.48 -23.49 1.02
CA THR A 275 41.63 -22.96 1.76
C THR A 275 41.25 -22.80 3.22
N VAL A 276 42.03 -23.37 4.14
CA VAL A 276 41.97 -23.02 5.56
C VAL A 276 43.20 -22.20 5.90
N GLU A 277 43.01 -20.89 6.08
CA GLU A 277 44.05 -19.94 6.46
C GLU A 277 44.49 -20.20 7.90
N ALA A 278 45.76 -20.53 8.12
CA ALA A 278 46.26 -20.96 9.42
C ALA A 278 46.42 -19.80 10.43
N ASP A 279 46.65 -18.56 9.96
CA ASP A 279 46.83 -17.40 10.83
C ASP A 279 45.53 -16.80 11.36
N THR A 280 44.50 -16.76 10.52
CA THR A 280 43.20 -16.13 10.83
C THR A 280 42.14 -17.14 11.25
N GLY A 281 42.36 -18.43 10.93
CA GLY A 281 41.33 -19.47 11.01
C GLY A 281 40.24 -19.30 9.95
N ASN A 282 40.46 -18.46 8.93
CA ASN A 282 39.51 -18.20 7.87
C ASN A 282 39.39 -19.40 6.92
N VAL A 283 38.16 -19.74 6.52
CA VAL A 283 37.90 -20.83 5.56
C VAL A 283 37.33 -20.26 4.27
N GLY A 284 38.11 -20.36 3.19
CA GLY A 284 37.73 -19.95 1.84
C GLY A 284 37.28 -21.14 1.02
N ILE A 285 36.19 -21.01 0.26
CA ILE A 285 35.75 -22.01 -0.71
C ILE A 285 35.61 -21.31 -2.06
N GLY A 286 36.49 -21.66 -3.00
CA GLY A 286 36.61 -21.04 -4.33
C GLY A 286 37.20 -19.62 -4.36
N THR A 287 37.75 -19.13 -3.24
CA THR A 287 38.30 -17.77 -3.06
C THR A 287 39.39 -17.76 -1.97
N SER A 288 40.23 -16.71 -1.96
CA SER A 288 41.16 -16.42 -0.85
C SER A 288 40.39 -15.67 0.26
N PRO A 289 40.25 -16.22 1.47
CA PRO A 289 39.24 -15.73 2.41
C PRO A 289 39.69 -14.54 3.26
N SER A 290 39.07 -13.40 3.01
CA SER A 290 39.20 -12.16 3.79
C SER A 290 38.45 -12.21 5.14
N ALA A 291 37.49 -13.13 5.29
CA ALA A 291 36.67 -13.31 6.49
C ALA A 291 36.61 -14.77 6.98
N LYS A 292 36.14 -14.99 8.22
CA LYS A 292 36.19 -16.30 8.91
C LYS A 292 35.60 -17.47 8.12
N VAL A 293 34.57 -17.24 7.32
CA VAL A 293 34.11 -18.17 6.27
C VAL A 293 33.73 -17.33 5.05
N GLU A 294 34.47 -17.44 3.96
CA GLU A 294 34.19 -16.75 2.70
C GLU A 294 33.86 -17.76 1.60
N ILE A 295 32.71 -17.60 0.94
CA ILE A 295 32.25 -18.52 -0.10
C ILE A 295 31.77 -17.71 -1.30
N ALA A 296 32.50 -17.83 -2.41
CA ALA A 296 32.14 -17.17 -3.66
C ALA A 296 30.89 -17.82 -4.29
N ALA A 297 30.08 -17.03 -4.99
CA ALA A 297 28.94 -17.56 -5.73
C ALA A 297 29.41 -18.29 -7.01
N PRO A 298 28.92 -19.51 -7.29
CA PRO A 298 29.19 -20.19 -8.55
C PRO A 298 28.41 -19.53 -9.71
N GLU A 299 28.87 -19.74 -10.95
CA GLU A 299 28.19 -19.28 -12.18
C GLU A 299 26.73 -19.78 -12.29
N SER A 300 26.39 -20.86 -11.56
CA SER A 300 25.02 -21.30 -11.32
C SER A 300 24.93 -22.03 -9.97
N GLY A 301 24.04 -21.60 -9.07
CA GLY A 301 23.82 -22.23 -7.77
C GLY A 301 23.72 -21.23 -6.61
N VAL A 302 23.67 -21.73 -5.37
CA VAL A 302 23.66 -20.90 -4.15
C VAL A 302 24.98 -21.06 -3.43
N ALA A 303 25.69 -19.95 -3.17
CA ALA A 303 27.00 -19.94 -2.51
C ALA A 303 26.97 -20.63 -1.13
N LEU A 304 25.98 -20.28 -0.29
CA LEU A 304 25.88 -20.74 1.09
C LEU A 304 24.43 -21.11 1.46
N LYS A 305 24.20 -22.38 1.81
CA LYS A 305 22.87 -22.92 2.15
C LYS A 305 22.77 -23.29 3.65
N VAL A 306 22.42 -22.31 4.48
CA VAL A 306 22.29 -22.48 5.96
C VAL A 306 20.85 -22.91 6.33
N GLY A 307 20.47 -24.12 5.91
CA GLY A 307 19.15 -24.72 6.19
C GLY A 307 19.16 -25.76 7.32
N ARG A 308 17.99 -26.19 7.81
CA ARG A 308 17.85 -27.24 8.84
C ARG A 308 16.84 -28.31 8.47
N ARG A 309 17.10 -29.52 8.99
CA ARG A 309 16.10 -30.58 9.18
C ARG A 309 15.56 -30.50 10.62
N GLY A 310 14.69 -29.52 10.88
CA GLY A 310 13.90 -29.40 12.12
C GLY A 310 14.41 -28.44 13.21
N GLY A 311 13.47 -27.69 13.79
CA GLY A 311 13.39 -27.44 15.24
C GLY A 311 13.89 -26.11 15.83
N GLN A 312 14.90 -25.44 15.27
CA GLN A 312 15.48 -24.20 15.85
C GLN A 312 16.05 -23.30 14.73
N PRO A 313 16.50 -22.04 14.95
CA PRO A 313 17.09 -21.23 13.89
C PRO A 313 18.47 -21.75 13.47
N SER A 314 18.88 -21.51 12.22
CA SER A 314 20.16 -21.98 11.67
C SER A 314 21.30 -20.96 11.79
N ILE A 315 20.99 -19.70 12.13
CA ILE A 315 21.94 -18.68 12.56
C ILE A 315 21.38 -18.06 13.85
N LYS A 316 22.22 -17.87 14.87
CA LYS A 316 21.84 -17.26 16.15
C LYS A 316 22.90 -16.22 16.53
N GLY A 317 22.50 -14.95 16.62
CA GLY A 317 23.30 -13.93 17.30
C GLY A 317 23.46 -14.30 18.78
N VAL A 318 24.69 -14.26 19.28
CA VAL A 318 25.01 -14.48 20.70
C VAL A 318 25.68 -13.21 21.20
N GLY A 319 25.01 -12.48 22.09
CA GLY A 319 25.46 -11.16 22.56
C GLY A 319 24.94 -10.00 21.71
N ASP A 320 25.13 -10.07 20.39
CA ASP A 320 24.87 -8.96 19.46
C ASP A 320 23.94 -9.29 18.27
N TRP A 321 23.67 -8.26 17.48
CA TRP A 321 22.78 -8.21 16.32
C TRP A 321 23.22 -9.15 15.18
N LEU A 322 22.27 -9.73 14.46
CA LEU A 322 22.54 -10.27 13.12
C LEU A 322 22.60 -9.07 12.15
N ILE A 323 23.82 -8.64 11.82
CA ILE A 323 24.04 -7.59 10.83
C ILE A 323 23.92 -8.20 9.44
N LEU A 324 23.02 -7.64 8.65
CA LEU A 324 23.00 -7.77 7.19
C LEU A 324 23.30 -6.36 6.68
N ASP A 325 24.31 -6.22 5.82
CA ASP A 325 24.81 -4.93 5.36
C ASP A 325 24.99 -4.92 3.84
N GLY A 326 24.89 -3.73 3.24
CA GLY A 326 25.09 -3.50 1.81
C GLY A 326 26.22 -2.51 1.55
N PRO A 327 26.80 -2.46 0.33
CA PRO A 327 27.68 -1.35 -0.03
C PRO A 327 26.89 -0.03 -0.03
N ASP A 328 27.59 1.11 0.03
CA ASP A 328 27.01 2.44 0.36
C ASP A 328 25.75 2.85 -0.44
N ASP A 329 25.61 2.40 -1.70
CA ASP A 329 24.46 2.64 -2.59
C ASP A 329 23.67 1.37 -2.97
N GLY A 330 23.94 0.22 -2.32
CA GLY A 330 23.43 -1.10 -2.69
C GLY A 330 22.10 -1.50 -2.06
N GLN A 331 21.22 -2.16 -2.83
CA GLN A 331 20.00 -2.75 -2.28
C GLN A 331 20.29 -4.05 -1.52
N LEU A 332 20.17 -4.00 -0.19
CA LEU A 332 20.16 -5.19 0.66
C LEU A 332 18.74 -5.77 0.76
N GLY A 333 18.54 -6.98 0.23
CA GLY A 333 17.22 -7.62 0.16
C GLY A 333 17.13 -8.98 0.86
N LEU A 334 16.09 -9.16 1.67
CA LEU A 334 15.63 -10.49 2.09
C LEU A 334 14.54 -10.98 1.12
N ASN A 335 14.90 -11.90 0.22
CA ASN A 335 14.01 -12.44 -0.80
C ASN A 335 13.66 -13.91 -0.51
N TYR A 336 12.41 -14.29 -0.75
CA TYR A 336 11.98 -15.69 -0.79
C TYR A 336 11.55 -16.03 -2.22
N TRP A 337 12.35 -16.87 -2.91
CA TRP A 337 12.22 -17.14 -4.35
C TRP A 337 10.92 -17.87 -4.75
N ALA A 338 10.32 -18.62 -3.83
CA ALA A 338 8.98 -19.19 -4.02
C ALA A 338 7.91 -18.19 -3.55
N LYS A 339 6.64 -18.35 -3.98
CA LYS A 339 5.53 -17.41 -3.70
C LYS A 339 5.03 -17.37 -2.22
N GLY A 340 5.90 -17.61 -1.25
CA GLY A 340 5.61 -17.51 0.18
C GLY A 340 6.05 -16.18 0.80
N ASN A 341 5.84 -16.04 2.11
CA ASN A 341 6.13 -14.80 2.84
C ASN A 341 7.57 -14.77 3.38
N VAL A 342 8.21 -13.61 3.31
CA VAL A 342 9.40 -13.29 4.11
C VAL A 342 8.94 -12.77 5.48
N THR A 343 9.19 -13.53 6.54
CA THR A 343 8.79 -13.16 7.91
C THR A 343 9.96 -12.54 8.66
N LEU A 344 9.94 -11.23 8.89
CA LEU A 344 11.02 -10.50 9.59
C LEU A 344 10.97 -10.66 11.11
N ALA A 345 9.78 -10.76 11.69
CA ALA A 345 9.56 -11.03 13.10
C ALA A 345 8.34 -11.94 13.29
N ASN A 346 8.43 -12.91 14.21
CA ASN A 346 7.33 -13.79 14.61
C ASN A 346 7.39 -14.01 16.13
N GLY A 347 6.25 -13.98 16.81
CA GLY A 347 6.17 -14.16 18.27
C GLY A 347 6.19 -12.87 19.11
N GLY A 348 5.75 -11.73 18.57
CA GLY A 348 5.43 -10.52 19.36
C GLY A 348 6.55 -9.47 19.51
N GLY A 349 7.73 -9.69 18.92
CA GLY A 349 8.76 -8.66 18.80
C GLY A 349 8.39 -7.56 17.80
N ALA A 350 8.76 -6.31 18.08
CA ALA A 350 8.57 -5.20 17.16
C ALA A 350 9.59 -5.25 16.01
N THR A 351 9.16 -4.90 14.79
CA THR A 351 10.06 -4.59 13.67
C THR A 351 10.25 -3.08 13.63
N ILE A 352 11.48 -2.61 13.83
CA ILE A 352 11.82 -1.18 13.80
C ILE A 352 12.45 -0.86 12.44
N VAL A 353 11.92 0.14 11.76
CA VAL A 353 12.48 0.68 10.50
C VAL A 353 12.92 2.11 10.80
N GLY A 354 14.22 2.40 10.70
CA GLY A 354 14.81 3.72 11.01
C GLY A 354 14.57 4.81 9.96
N GLY A 355 13.69 4.56 8.98
CA GLY A 355 13.43 5.43 7.84
C GLY A 355 12.07 5.10 7.21
N ALA A 356 11.91 5.37 5.92
CA ALA A 356 10.64 5.13 5.21
C ALA A 356 10.36 3.63 5.01
N LEU A 357 9.15 3.18 5.37
CA LEU A 357 8.63 1.86 5.00
C LEU A 357 7.87 1.98 3.68
N SER A 358 8.45 1.46 2.59
CA SER A 358 7.77 1.31 1.30
C SER A 358 7.15 -0.08 1.17
N VAL A 359 5.86 -0.15 0.83
CA VAL A 359 5.13 -1.41 0.61
C VAL A 359 4.50 -1.36 -0.78
N ALA A 360 4.99 -2.20 -1.71
CA ALA A 360 4.52 -2.23 -3.10
C ALA A 360 3.12 -2.84 -3.29
N GLY A 361 2.48 -3.27 -2.21
CA GLY A 361 1.15 -3.88 -2.18
C GLY A 361 0.40 -3.52 -0.91
N ASN A 362 -0.42 -4.45 -0.39
CA ASN A 362 -1.28 -4.17 0.75
C ASN A 362 -0.54 -4.25 2.09
N LEU A 363 -0.65 -3.20 2.92
CA LEU A 363 -0.26 -3.23 4.34
C LEU A 363 -1.43 -3.72 5.20
N GLY A 364 -1.36 -4.97 5.66
CA GLY A 364 -2.38 -5.58 6.52
C GLY A 364 -1.94 -5.65 7.99
N PHE A 365 -2.84 -5.30 8.93
CA PHE A 365 -2.52 -5.22 10.36
C PHE A 365 -3.11 -6.39 11.21
N GLY A 366 -3.81 -7.36 10.60
CA GLY A 366 -4.31 -8.58 11.26
C GLY A 366 -5.84 -8.62 11.47
N SER A 367 -6.32 -9.33 12.49
CA SER A 367 -7.76 -9.52 12.81
C SER A 367 -8.23 -8.93 14.15
N THR A 368 -7.36 -8.26 14.92
CA THR A 368 -7.67 -7.65 16.21
C THR A 368 -8.15 -6.19 16.12
N VAL A 369 -9.00 -5.73 17.04
CA VAL A 369 -9.30 -4.29 17.19
C VAL A 369 -8.11 -3.53 17.77
N ARG A 370 -8.06 -2.20 17.58
CA ARG A 370 -6.90 -1.33 17.88
C ARG A 370 -5.65 -1.57 17.02
N GLN A 371 -5.79 -2.20 15.86
CA GLN A 371 -4.84 -1.96 14.78
C GLN A 371 -4.87 -0.46 14.46
N MET A 372 -3.72 0.20 14.60
CA MET A 372 -3.64 1.64 14.40
C MET A 372 -2.26 2.07 13.89
N ILE A 373 -2.27 2.93 12.88
CA ILE A 373 -1.11 3.74 12.50
C ILE A 373 -1.06 4.88 13.53
N ASN A 374 -0.12 4.81 14.46
CA ASN A 374 0.25 5.96 15.29
C ASN A 374 1.02 6.95 14.41
N LEU A 375 0.63 8.23 14.45
CA LEU A 375 1.31 9.30 13.75
C LEU A 375 2.19 10.05 14.76
N TRP A 376 1.68 11.14 15.33
CA TRP A 376 2.35 11.85 16.41
C TRP A 376 1.90 11.29 17.77
N GLY A 377 2.63 10.28 18.25
CA GLY A 377 2.27 9.56 19.49
C GLY A 377 0.93 8.81 19.38
N ALA A 378 0.25 8.59 20.51
CA ALA A 378 -0.99 7.80 20.57
C ALA A 378 -2.28 8.63 20.35
N SER A 379 -2.20 9.96 20.42
CA SER A 379 -3.35 10.87 20.23
C SER A 379 -3.72 11.03 18.75
N TYR A 380 -2.76 10.89 17.84
CA TYR A 380 -2.98 11.05 16.40
C TYR A 380 -2.83 9.71 15.68
N GLY A 381 -3.85 9.26 14.95
CA GLY A 381 -3.75 8.00 14.23
C GLY A 381 -4.99 7.56 13.46
N ILE A 382 -4.82 6.50 12.68
CA ILE A 382 -5.86 5.87 11.85
C ILE A 382 -6.01 4.42 12.29
N GLY A 383 -7.21 3.94 12.58
CA GLY A 383 -7.39 2.57 13.07
C GLY A 383 -8.82 2.04 13.03
N VAL A 384 -9.02 0.87 13.65
CA VAL A 384 -10.31 0.17 13.67
C VAL A 384 -10.78 -0.24 15.07
N GLN A 385 -12.09 -0.21 15.25
CA GLN A 385 -12.90 -0.74 16.35
C GLN A 385 -13.95 -1.71 15.79
N GLY A 386 -14.78 -2.29 16.65
CA GLY A 386 -15.89 -3.15 16.20
C GLY A 386 -16.78 -2.43 15.18
N ASN A 387 -16.80 -2.94 13.94
CA ASN A 387 -17.55 -2.40 12.79
C ASN A 387 -17.25 -0.93 12.41
N THR A 388 -16.17 -0.32 12.92
CA THR A 388 -15.90 1.12 12.76
C THR A 388 -14.43 1.38 12.40
N GLN A 389 -14.18 1.99 11.24
CA GLN A 389 -12.91 2.67 10.96
C GLN A 389 -12.97 4.08 11.56
N TYR A 390 -11.88 4.53 12.18
CA TYR A 390 -11.80 5.85 12.80
C TYR A 390 -10.47 6.55 12.52
N PHE A 391 -10.53 7.88 12.52
CA PHE A 391 -9.39 8.77 12.61
C PHE A 391 -9.41 9.38 14.02
N ARG A 392 -8.25 9.46 14.68
CA ARG A 392 -8.07 10.13 15.98
C ARG A 392 -7.13 11.30 15.81
N THR A 393 -7.48 12.39 16.47
CA THR A 393 -6.75 13.64 16.63
C THR A 393 -6.93 14.08 18.08
N ASP A 394 -6.02 14.90 18.59
CA ASP A 394 -6.10 15.44 19.96
C ASP A 394 -7.19 16.50 20.11
N LYS A 395 -7.39 17.32 19.06
CA LYS A 395 -8.31 18.46 19.06
C LYS A 395 -9.20 18.50 17.81
N ASN A 396 -8.58 18.68 16.64
CA ASN A 396 -9.27 19.07 15.41
C ASN A 396 -8.92 18.19 14.21
N PHE A 397 -9.85 18.04 13.27
CA PHE A 397 -9.69 17.19 12.08
C PHE A 397 -10.02 17.97 10.80
N ALA A 398 -9.31 17.71 9.71
CA ALA A 398 -9.48 18.45 8.45
C ALA A 398 -9.23 17.60 7.21
N TRP A 399 -9.88 17.98 6.11
CA TRP A 399 -9.61 17.50 4.75
C TRP A 399 -9.18 18.68 3.88
N TYR A 400 -8.05 18.52 3.19
CA TYR A 400 -7.51 19.50 2.24
C TYR A 400 -7.55 18.95 0.81
N LYS A 401 -7.61 19.84 -0.17
CA LYS A 401 -7.40 19.54 -1.59
C LYS A 401 -6.26 20.40 -2.13
N GLY A 402 -5.28 19.75 -2.77
CA GLY A 402 -4.01 20.38 -3.14
C GLY A 402 -3.18 20.73 -1.90
N GLY A 403 -2.29 21.71 -2.04
CA GLY A 403 -1.51 22.23 -0.91
C GLY A 403 -0.09 21.70 -0.81
N ALA A 404 0.65 22.32 0.11
CA ALA A 404 1.94 21.89 0.60
C ALA A 404 1.84 21.76 2.13
N HIS A 405 2.74 20.99 2.75
CA HIS A 405 2.73 20.85 4.21
C HIS A 405 2.96 22.22 4.90
N ASN A 406 2.19 22.46 5.95
CA ASN A 406 2.33 23.60 6.85
C ASN A 406 1.92 23.16 8.26
N ASP A 407 2.63 23.64 9.30
CA ASP A 407 2.37 23.29 10.69
C ASP A 407 1.20 24.07 11.34
N GLY A 408 0.67 25.09 10.66
CA GLY A 408 -0.44 25.90 11.16
C GLY A 408 -1.76 25.12 11.22
N GLU A 409 -2.49 25.27 12.33
CA GLU A 409 -3.84 24.70 12.49
C GLU A 409 -4.77 25.15 11.35
N PHE A 410 -5.42 24.18 10.69
CA PHE A 410 -6.26 24.37 9.50
C PHE A 410 -5.57 25.03 8.28
N ASN A 411 -4.24 25.17 8.25
CA ASN A 411 -3.52 25.71 7.11
C ASN A 411 -3.24 24.62 6.07
N ALA A 412 -3.92 24.69 4.92
CA ALA A 412 -3.71 23.78 3.79
C ALA A 412 -2.40 24.05 3.01
N GLY A 413 -1.63 25.08 3.39
CA GLY A 413 -0.40 25.49 2.73
C GLY A 413 -0.59 26.11 1.33
N ALA A 414 0.52 26.39 0.66
CA ALA A 414 0.51 27.05 -0.64
C ALA A 414 -0.26 26.22 -1.70
N ASN A 415 -1.19 26.86 -2.40
CA ASN A 415 -2.10 26.22 -3.37
C ASN A 415 -3.03 25.14 -2.78
N GLY A 416 -3.21 25.12 -1.45
CA GLY A 416 -4.14 24.23 -0.76
C GLY A 416 -5.48 24.89 -0.48
N THR A 417 -6.53 24.07 -0.40
CA THR A 417 -7.89 24.52 -0.04
C THR A 417 -8.49 23.61 1.02
N VAL A 418 -9.13 24.21 2.03
CA VAL A 418 -9.84 23.47 3.08
C VAL A 418 -11.21 23.06 2.56
N GLN A 419 -11.45 21.75 2.51
CA GLN A 419 -12.68 21.17 1.97
C GLN A 419 -13.70 20.92 3.09
N MET A 420 -13.25 20.33 4.20
CA MET A 420 -14.07 20.07 5.38
C MET A 420 -13.21 20.16 6.64
N VAL A 421 -13.78 20.66 7.73
CA VAL A 421 -13.20 20.64 9.08
C VAL A 421 -14.20 20.08 10.08
N ILE A 422 -13.67 19.42 11.10
CA ILE A 422 -14.36 19.21 12.38
C ILE A 422 -13.56 20.01 13.40
N LYS A 423 -14.13 21.13 13.84
CA LYS A 423 -13.54 22.06 14.79
C LYS A 423 -14.40 22.12 16.04
N ASP A 424 -13.83 21.79 17.20
CA ASP A 424 -14.49 21.89 18.52
C ASP A 424 -15.90 21.23 18.58
N GLY A 425 -16.11 20.17 17.78
CA GLY A 425 -17.38 19.43 17.68
C GLY A 425 -18.41 19.98 16.67
N ASN A 426 -18.03 20.96 15.86
CA ASN A 426 -18.82 21.56 14.78
C ASN A 426 -18.21 21.24 13.40
N VAL A 427 -19.05 21.10 12.37
CA VAL A 427 -18.63 20.76 11.00
C VAL A 427 -18.59 22.02 10.13
N GLY A 428 -17.45 22.31 9.52
CA GLY A 428 -17.32 23.30 8.45
C GLY A 428 -17.13 22.62 7.10
N ILE A 429 -17.80 23.08 6.05
CA ILE A 429 -17.59 22.67 4.65
C ILE A 429 -17.27 23.92 3.83
N GLY A 430 -16.14 23.93 3.13
CA GLY A 430 -15.63 25.10 2.41
C GLY A 430 -15.23 26.29 3.31
N VAL A 431 -15.17 26.09 4.63
CA VAL A 431 -14.86 27.11 5.63
C VAL A 431 -13.89 26.54 6.68
N VAL A 432 -12.94 27.36 7.14
CA VAL A 432 -11.91 26.97 8.12
C VAL A 432 -12.41 27.03 9.57
N ASP A 433 -13.46 27.81 9.83
CA ASP A 433 -14.08 27.96 11.14
C ASP A 433 -15.61 27.89 11.03
N PRO A 434 -16.26 26.83 11.51
CA PRO A 434 -17.71 26.76 11.57
C PRO A 434 -18.32 27.66 12.65
N GLY A 435 -17.52 28.25 13.55
CA GLY A 435 -18.00 29.09 14.63
C GLY A 435 -18.98 28.34 15.54
N ASN A 436 -20.08 29.00 15.91
CA ASN A 436 -21.12 28.43 16.78
C ASN A 436 -22.14 27.54 16.03
N TYR A 437 -21.99 27.34 14.71
CA TYR A 437 -22.93 26.55 13.91
C TYR A 437 -22.54 25.07 13.92
N ARG A 438 -23.49 24.17 14.21
CA ARG A 438 -23.26 22.71 14.14
C ARG A 438 -22.80 22.24 12.75
N LEU A 439 -23.32 22.89 11.72
CA LEU A 439 -22.93 22.76 10.32
C LEU A 439 -22.85 24.16 9.72
N ASN A 440 -21.67 24.57 9.25
CA ASN A 440 -21.46 25.78 8.46
C ASN A 440 -21.00 25.37 7.06
N VAL A 441 -21.68 25.83 6.01
CA VAL A 441 -21.34 25.55 4.61
C VAL A 441 -21.16 26.86 3.87
N ASN A 442 -19.95 27.07 3.36
CA ASN A 442 -19.60 28.23 2.55
C ASN A 442 -19.80 27.89 1.06
N GLY A 443 -21.03 28.09 0.58
CA GLY A 443 -21.47 27.78 -0.78
C GLY A 443 -22.91 27.27 -0.81
N ASP A 444 -23.42 27.02 -2.01
CA ASP A 444 -24.80 26.54 -2.20
C ASP A 444 -25.01 25.13 -1.63
N MET A 445 -26.10 24.95 -0.89
CA MET A 445 -26.49 23.65 -0.33
C MET A 445 -27.70 23.08 -1.05
N THR A 446 -27.57 21.89 -1.64
CA THR A 446 -28.72 21.09 -2.08
C THR A 446 -28.98 19.98 -1.06
N ALA A 447 -30.18 19.96 -0.49
CA ALA A 447 -30.61 18.94 0.47
C ALA A 447 -31.98 18.37 0.07
N SER A 448 -32.10 17.03 -0.01
CA SER A 448 -33.33 16.36 -0.44
C SER A 448 -34.52 16.64 0.49
N SER A 449 -34.25 16.97 1.75
CA SER A 449 -35.20 17.61 2.67
C SER A 449 -34.44 18.26 3.82
N ILE A 450 -34.82 19.48 4.20
CA ILE A 450 -34.46 20.08 5.49
C ILE A 450 -35.70 19.99 6.37
N LEU A 451 -35.65 19.20 7.44
CA LEU A 451 -36.78 19.02 8.38
C LEU A 451 -36.94 20.20 9.34
N SER A 452 -37.03 21.41 8.81
CA SER A 452 -37.50 22.58 9.55
C SER A 452 -39.02 22.54 9.64
N LYS A 453 -39.57 22.01 10.75
CA LYS A 453 -40.98 22.26 11.08
C LYS A 453 -41.21 23.78 11.11
N PRO A 454 -42.29 24.34 10.52
CA PRO A 454 -42.69 25.70 10.82
C PRO A 454 -42.94 25.79 12.32
N GLN A 455 -42.08 26.52 13.02
CA GLN A 455 -42.07 26.57 14.48
C GLN A 455 -43.31 27.35 14.95
N THR A 456 -44.21 26.68 15.66
CA THR A 456 -45.25 27.36 16.43
C THR A 456 -44.63 27.80 17.75
N PHE A 457 -44.45 29.10 17.93
CA PHE A 457 -43.89 29.69 19.15
C PHE A 457 -45.01 30.12 20.10
N SER A 458 -44.78 30.06 21.42
CA SER A 458 -45.72 30.59 22.43
C SER A 458 -45.13 31.80 23.15
N PHE A 459 -45.98 32.78 23.45
CA PHE A 459 -45.65 33.90 24.34
C PHE A 459 -46.86 34.27 25.19
N LYS A 460 -46.61 34.85 26.37
CA LYS A 460 -47.67 35.36 27.24
C LYS A 460 -47.59 36.88 27.27
N VAL A 461 -48.70 37.52 26.94
CA VAL A 461 -48.88 38.95 27.19
C VAL A 461 -49.31 39.07 28.65
N GLU A 462 -48.46 39.68 29.47
CA GLU A 462 -48.72 39.90 30.89
C GLU A 462 -49.70 41.08 31.11
N GLY A 463 -49.77 41.63 32.33
CA GLY A 463 -50.62 42.78 32.64
C GLY A 463 -52.08 42.42 32.93
N ALA A 464 -52.96 43.42 32.92
CA ALA A 464 -54.37 43.25 33.27
C ALA A 464 -55.18 42.61 32.14
N ASP A 465 -56.05 41.66 32.46
CA ASP A 465 -56.89 40.98 31.47
C ASP A 465 -58.10 41.81 31.00
N THR A 466 -58.29 43.01 31.54
CA THR A 466 -59.22 44.02 31.02
C THR A 466 -58.61 44.89 29.92
N GLN A 467 -57.29 44.82 29.71
CA GLN A 467 -56.52 45.70 28.82
C GLN A 467 -55.93 44.93 27.63
N TYR A 468 -55.58 45.68 26.58
CA TYR A 468 -54.92 45.15 25.40
C TYR A 468 -53.60 45.88 25.16
N TYR A 469 -52.52 45.11 25.07
CA TYR A 469 -51.15 45.61 24.98
C TYR A 469 -50.63 45.48 23.55
N PRO A 470 -49.95 46.52 23.02
CA PRO A 470 -49.29 46.46 21.71
C PRO A 470 -48.14 45.45 21.72
N VAL A 471 -48.25 44.45 20.84
CA VAL A 471 -47.23 43.41 20.58
C VAL A 471 -46.66 43.60 19.18
N VAL A 472 -45.34 43.57 19.05
CA VAL A 472 -44.60 43.97 17.85
C VAL A 472 -44.01 42.75 17.15
N PHE A 473 -44.39 42.54 15.89
CA PHE A 473 -43.82 41.53 14.99
C PHE A 473 -43.08 42.25 13.86
N SER A 474 -41.78 42.01 13.71
CA SER A 474 -40.96 42.60 12.64
C SER A 474 -40.67 41.57 11.58
N ASP A 475 -41.05 41.87 10.35
CA ASP A 475 -40.78 41.10 9.14
C ASP A 475 -39.30 41.25 8.77
N ASN A 476 -38.54 40.16 8.87
CA ASN A 476 -37.11 40.15 8.55
C ASN A 476 -36.86 39.94 7.05
N ASN A 477 -37.88 39.50 6.30
CA ASN A 477 -37.83 39.13 4.89
C ASN A 477 -38.80 40.00 4.08
N TRP A 478 -38.98 41.26 4.48
CA TRP A 478 -39.92 42.22 3.89
C TRP A 478 -39.80 42.36 2.36
N GLY A 479 -38.61 42.15 1.79
CA GLY A 479 -38.40 42.15 0.34
C GLY A 479 -38.99 40.96 -0.43
N ASP A 480 -39.30 39.85 0.25
CA ASP A 480 -39.74 38.60 -0.39
C ASP A 480 -41.26 38.55 -0.65
N GLY A 481 -42.03 39.47 -0.07
CA GLY A 481 -43.48 39.59 -0.29
C GLY A 481 -44.26 40.01 0.96
N ALA A 482 -45.51 39.58 1.06
CA ALA A 482 -46.35 39.85 2.23
C ALA A 482 -46.06 38.88 3.40
N MET A 483 -45.92 39.42 4.60
CA MET A 483 -45.93 38.64 5.83
C MET A 483 -47.33 38.06 6.07
N ILE A 484 -47.41 36.73 6.18
CA ILE A 484 -48.59 36.00 6.62
C ILE A 484 -48.31 35.53 8.05
N LEU A 485 -48.77 36.31 9.02
CA LEU A 485 -48.66 36.02 10.45
C LEU A 485 -49.96 35.39 10.95
N GLU A 486 -49.88 34.24 11.60
CA GLU A 486 -51.00 33.66 12.33
C GLU A 486 -50.78 33.79 13.84
N ILE A 487 -51.80 34.29 14.57
CA ILE A 487 -51.82 34.37 16.02
C ILE A 487 -53.05 33.60 16.51
N VAL A 488 -52.85 32.60 17.37
CA VAL A 488 -53.89 31.65 17.76
C VAL A 488 -53.88 31.35 19.26
N ARG A 489 -55.06 31.09 19.81
CA ARG A 489 -55.30 30.49 21.13
C ARG A 489 -56.24 29.30 20.88
N PRO A 490 -55.72 28.09 20.62
CA PRO A 490 -56.49 27.05 19.93
C PRO A 490 -57.53 26.35 20.82
N ASN A 491 -57.40 26.45 22.16
CA ASN A 491 -58.29 25.80 23.11
C ASN A 491 -58.77 26.83 24.15
N VAL A 492 -60.03 26.71 24.56
CA VAL A 492 -60.59 27.48 25.67
C VAL A 492 -59.81 27.29 26.97
N HIS A 493 -59.15 26.14 27.15
CA HIS A 493 -58.28 25.77 28.29
C HIS A 493 -56.78 26.00 28.07
N THR A 494 -56.36 26.80 27.07
CA THR A 494 -54.99 27.32 27.06
C THR A 494 -54.68 27.99 28.41
N ASP A 495 -53.42 27.92 28.85
CA ASP A 495 -52.91 28.46 30.13
C ASP A 495 -53.81 28.23 31.38
N SER A 496 -54.51 27.08 31.42
CA SER A 496 -55.47 26.71 32.47
C SER A 496 -56.58 27.75 32.72
N SER A 497 -56.80 28.68 31.78
CA SER A 497 -57.66 29.84 31.95
C SER A 497 -58.81 29.79 30.95
N TRP A 498 -60.06 29.76 31.44
CA TRP A 498 -61.26 29.55 30.61
C TRP A 498 -61.71 30.84 29.90
N LYS A 499 -60.85 31.35 29.01
CA LYS A 499 -61.01 32.63 28.31
C LYS A 499 -61.55 32.50 26.88
N GLY A 500 -61.70 31.30 26.33
CA GLY A 500 -62.18 31.10 24.94
C GLY A 500 -61.08 30.86 23.92
N ALA A 501 -61.42 30.89 22.63
CA ALA A 501 -60.50 30.55 21.54
C ALA A 501 -60.32 31.72 20.56
N LEU A 502 -59.11 31.80 19.99
CA LEU A 502 -58.72 32.73 18.93
C LEU A 502 -58.12 31.93 17.77
N MET A 503 -58.62 32.16 16.56
CA MET A 503 -57.90 31.89 15.32
C MET A 503 -57.80 33.19 14.55
N SER A 504 -56.60 33.70 14.31
CA SER A 504 -56.40 34.89 13.49
C SER A 504 -55.24 34.77 12.53
N ARG A 505 -55.42 35.38 11.36
CA ARG A 505 -54.43 35.47 10.29
C ARG A 505 -54.35 36.91 9.80
N PHE A 506 -53.14 37.44 9.74
CA PHE A 506 -52.80 38.76 9.26
C PHE A 506 -51.96 38.58 7.99
N VAL A 507 -52.44 39.10 6.86
CA VAL A 507 -51.65 39.23 5.63
C VAL A 507 -51.33 40.70 5.47
N CYS A 508 -50.08 41.08 5.70
CA CYS A 508 -49.66 42.46 5.74
C CYS A 508 -48.35 42.70 5.02
N HIS A 509 -48.15 43.96 4.63
CA HIS A 509 -46.91 44.49 4.14
C HIS A 509 -46.90 45.96 4.55
N SER A 510 -45.89 46.38 5.33
CA SER A 510 -45.77 47.76 5.78
C SER A 510 -45.07 48.60 4.71
N THR A 511 -45.30 49.91 4.74
CA THR A 511 -44.71 50.82 3.74
C THR A 511 -43.22 51.12 3.97
N ASN A 512 -42.68 50.82 5.17
CA ASN A 512 -41.27 50.95 5.55
C ASN A 512 -40.54 52.17 4.95
N TYR A 513 -40.88 53.39 5.42
CA TYR A 513 -40.44 54.69 4.87
C TYR A 513 -41.15 55.18 3.59
N GLY A 514 -42.24 54.53 3.15
CA GLY A 514 -43.16 55.11 2.18
C GLY A 514 -43.16 54.47 0.79
N HIS A 515 -42.77 53.20 0.68
CA HIS A 515 -42.76 52.42 -0.57
C HIS A 515 -44.16 52.17 -1.20
N GLY A 516 -45.23 52.75 -0.62
CA GLY A 516 -46.57 52.81 -1.22
C GLY A 516 -47.44 51.57 -1.01
N ALA A 517 -46.83 50.40 -0.78
CA ALA A 517 -47.52 49.17 -0.42
C ALA A 517 -47.77 49.10 1.10
N ASP A 518 -48.75 49.84 1.61
CA ASP A 518 -49.20 49.76 3.01
C ASP A 518 -50.55 49.04 3.11
N PHE A 519 -50.57 47.81 3.65
CA PHE A 519 -51.83 47.13 3.95
C PHE A 519 -51.72 46.13 5.09
N VAL A 520 -52.86 45.91 5.76
CA VAL A 520 -53.14 44.78 6.64
C VAL A 520 -54.52 44.21 6.26
N ARG A 521 -54.56 42.96 5.83
CA ARG A 521 -55.78 42.17 5.66
C ARG A 521 -55.87 41.19 6.81
N THR A 522 -57.04 41.08 7.44
CA THR A 522 -57.23 40.18 8.59
C THR A 522 -58.41 39.23 8.43
N GLU A 523 -58.21 38.03 8.95
CA GLU A 523 -59.25 37.06 9.28
C GLU A 523 -59.17 36.85 10.79
N ILE A 524 -60.25 37.14 11.51
CA ILE A 524 -60.29 37.03 12.98
C ILE A 524 -61.55 36.25 13.37
N TYR A 525 -61.34 35.12 14.04
CA TYR A 525 -62.38 34.32 14.66
C TYR A 525 -62.07 34.20 16.15
N GLN A 526 -62.88 34.86 16.97
CA GLN A 526 -62.72 34.88 18.42
C GLN A 526 -64.07 34.58 19.10
N SER A 527 -64.03 33.79 20.18
CA SER A 527 -65.20 33.30 20.91
C SER A 527 -64.99 33.40 22.42
N GLN A 528 -66.09 33.62 23.15
CA GLN A 528 -66.19 33.96 24.59
C GLN A 528 -65.54 35.30 24.97
N THR A 529 -64.29 35.53 24.59
CA THR A 529 -63.54 36.76 24.88
C THR A 529 -63.04 37.39 23.59
N THR A 530 -63.08 38.73 23.52
CA THR A 530 -62.31 39.47 22.50
C THR A 530 -60.84 39.47 22.90
N PHE A 531 -59.97 38.93 22.05
CA PHE A 531 -58.54 38.81 22.27
C PHE A 531 -57.72 39.89 21.57
N ILE A 532 -58.18 40.35 20.40
CA ILE A 532 -57.54 41.43 19.62
C ILE A 532 -58.39 42.69 19.73
N ALA A 533 -57.77 43.82 20.09
CA ALA A 533 -58.43 45.14 20.13
C ALA A 533 -58.05 46.07 18.98
N GLY A 534 -56.99 45.77 18.22
CA GLY A 534 -56.51 46.59 17.12
C GLY A 534 -55.30 45.97 16.44
N TYR A 535 -54.95 46.48 15.27
CA TYR A 535 -53.75 46.11 14.54
C TYR A 535 -53.37 47.24 13.56
N GLU A 536 -52.09 47.54 13.40
CA GLU A 536 -51.60 48.49 12.40
C GLU A 536 -50.14 48.23 12.01
N ASN A 537 -49.76 48.64 10.81
CA ASN A 537 -48.35 48.66 10.39
C ASN A 537 -47.65 49.90 10.99
N GLU A 538 -46.40 49.74 11.41
CA GLU A 538 -45.50 50.88 11.63
C GLU A 538 -45.10 51.44 10.25
N ARG A 539 -45.10 52.77 10.08
CA ARG A 539 -44.89 53.38 8.76
C ARG A 539 -43.43 53.52 8.33
N ARG A 540 -42.49 53.36 9.28
CA ARG A 540 -41.05 53.57 9.14
C ARG A 540 -40.24 52.31 9.48
N THR A 541 -40.89 51.17 9.70
CA THR A 541 -40.23 49.87 9.87
C THR A 541 -40.99 48.77 9.12
N ALA A 542 -40.37 47.60 9.04
CA ALA A 542 -40.99 46.36 8.60
C ALA A 542 -41.88 45.71 9.70
N SER A 543 -42.57 46.48 10.55
CA SER A 543 -43.25 45.93 11.75
C SER A 543 -44.78 46.03 11.70
N LEU A 544 -45.46 44.95 12.11
CA LEU A 544 -46.88 44.91 12.46
C LEU A 544 -47.04 45.00 13.98
N ILE A 545 -47.92 45.89 14.44
CA ILE A 545 -48.35 45.97 15.85
C ILE A 545 -49.73 45.34 15.97
N VAL A 546 -49.93 44.45 16.94
CA VAL A 546 -51.23 43.85 17.28
C VAL A 546 -51.54 44.06 18.76
N TRP A 547 -52.72 44.59 19.08
CA TRP A 547 -53.14 44.80 20.47
C TRP A 547 -53.80 43.54 21.02
N LEU A 548 -53.03 42.79 21.80
CA LEU A 548 -53.44 41.51 22.37
C LEU A 548 -53.82 41.65 23.84
N LYS A 549 -54.88 40.96 24.26
CA LYS A 549 -55.40 41.01 25.64
C LYS A 549 -54.35 40.53 26.65
N GLY A 550 -54.22 41.24 27.76
CA GLY A 550 -53.31 40.91 28.86
C GLY A 550 -53.67 39.63 29.62
N ASN A 551 -52.74 39.19 30.46
CA ASN A 551 -52.73 37.90 31.18
C ASN A 551 -53.25 36.73 30.32
N THR A 552 -52.74 36.62 29.10
CA THR A 552 -53.20 35.61 28.12
C THR A 552 -52.01 35.07 27.31
N THR A 553 -51.93 33.75 27.20
CA THR A 553 -50.96 33.05 26.36
C THR A 553 -51.48 32.89 24.92
N TYR A 554 -50.62 33.23 23.97
CA TYR A 554 -50.85 33.12 22.54
C TYR A 554 -49.78 32.22 21.91
N PHE A 555 -50.15 31.60 20.79
CA PHE A 555 -49.24 30.91 19.90
C PHE A 555 -49.18 31.67 18.58
N TRP A 556 -48.03 31.65 17.90
CA TRP A 556 -47.90 32.27 16.58
C TRP A 556 -46.95 31.50 15.67
N ARG A 557 -47.09 31.77 14.37
CA ARG A 557 -46.21 31.29 13.28
C ARG A 557 -46.32 32.24 12.07
N ALA A 558 -45.32 32.21 11.19
CA ALA A 558 -45.33 32.97 9.94
C ALA A 558 -44.94 32.09 8.73
N ASN A 559 -45.18 32.59 7.52
CA ASN A 559 -44.77 31.96 6.25
C ASN A 559 -43.26 32.06 5.95
N HIS A 560 -42.57 33.05 6.54
CA HIS A 560 -41.13 33.26 6.42
C HIS A 560 -40.54 33.73 7.77
N PHE A 561 -39.29 34.18 7.78
CA PHE A 561 -38.61 34.60 9.01
C PHE A 561 -39.15 35.95 9.53
N VAL A 562 -39.68 35.92 10.75
CA VAL A 562 -40.31 37.06 11.44
C VAL A 562 -39.83 37.05 12.89
N THR A 563 -39.58 38.23 13.47
CA THR A 563 -39.14 38.40 14.85
C THR A 563 -40.26 38.98 15.72
N LEU A 564 -40.70 38.24 16.74
CA LEU A 564 -41.48 38.80 17.85
C LEU A 564 -40.57 39.74 18.65
N SER A 565 -40.66 41.04 18.36
CA SER A 565 -39.67 42.05 18.77
C SER A 565 -39.92 42.59 20.17
N ASP A 566 -41.19 42.76 20.57
CA ASP A 566 -41.57 43.11 21.94
C ASP A 566 -43.01 42.67 22.22
N PHE A 567 -43.21 41.92 23.31
CA PHE A 567 -44.50 41.44 23.80
C PHE A 567 -44.74 41.80 25.28
N SER A 568 -43.87 42.62 25.87
CA SER A 568 -44.01 43.06 27.27
C SER A 568 -45.26 43.93 27.45
N ALA A 569 -45.92 43.81 28.61
CA ALA A 569 -47.21 44.44 28.90
C ALA A 569 -47.09 45.95 29.22
N ALA A 570 -46.62 46.72 28.25
CA ALA A 570 -46.40 48.16 28.32
C ALA A 570 -46.73 48.83 26.97
N ALA A 571 -46.94 50.14 26.97
CA ALA A 571 -46.98 50.94 25.75
C ALA A 571 -45.63 50.87 25.00
N LYS A 572 -45.64 51.02 23.67
CA LYS A 572 -44.42 51.00 22.83
C LYS A 572 -44.13 52.38 22.27
N THR A 573 -42.87 52.61 21.93
CA THR A 573 -42.48 53.69 21.01
C THR A 573 -41.57 53.08 19.95
N ILE A 574 -41.98 53.14 18.68
CA ILE A 574 -41.26 52.54 17.56
C ILE A 574 -41.06 53.65 16.51
N SER A 575 -39.82 53.91 16.10
CA SER A 575 -39.48 54.96 15.12
C SER A 575 -40.06 56.36 15.41
N GLY A 576 -40.28 56.67 16.70
CA GLY A 576 -40.89 57.90 17.19
C GLY A 576 -42.42 57.89 17.29
N THR A 577 -43.09 56.85 16.81
CA THR A 577 -44.54 56.65 16.92
C THR A 577 -44.88 55.99 18.25
N ALA A 578 -45.80 56.58 19.03
CA ALA A 578 -46.21 56.07 20.34
C ALA A 578 -47.48 55.20 20.24
N TYR A 579 -47.41 53.97 20.74
CA TYR A 579 -48.48 52.97 20.72
C TYR A 579 -48.95 52.71 22.15
N SER A 580 -50.12 53.26 22.51
CA SER A 580 -50.69 53.19 23.86
C SER A 580 -51.44 51.88 24.13
N ILE A 581 -51.66 51.57 25.42
CA ILE A 581 -52.50 50.45 25.86
C ILE A 581 -53.97 50.77 25.59
N LYS A 582 -54.71 49.86 24.94
CA LYS A 582 -56.13 50.05 24.62
C LYS A 582 -57.03 49.47 25.72
N GLN A 583 -58.08 50.22 26.08
CA GLN A 583 -59.13 49.80 27.02
C GLN A 583 -60.37 49.25 26.30
N ALA A 584 -60.52 49.54 25.00
CA ALA A 584 -61.65 49.16 24.16
C ALA A 584 -61.16 48.62 22.81
N VAL A 585 -62.06 47.96 22.11
CA VAL A 585 -61.82 47.37 20.78
C VAL A 585 -62.09 48.40 19.70
N GLU A 586 -61.20 48.53 18.73
CA GLU A 586 -61.37 49.45 17.60
C GLU A 586 -62.50 49.02 16.67
N SER A 587 -63.22 50.00 16.12
CA SER A 587 -64.42 49.77 15.29
C SER A 587 -64.16 48.99 13.98
N TYR A 588 -62.91 48.91 13.53
CA TYR A 588 -62.47 48.13 12.38
C TYR A 588 -62.15 46.65 12.71
N VAL A 589 -62.09 46.27 13.99
CA VAL A 589 -61.86 44.88 14.41
C VAL A 589 -63.20 44.14 14.49
N ARG A 590 -63.47 43.30 13.49
CA ARG A 590 -64.72 42.52 13.40
C ARG A 590 -64.43 41.03 13.36
N SER A 591 -65.04 40.28 14.30
CA SER A 591 -65.01 38.81 14.31
C SER A 591 -65.91 38.26 13.20
N GLY A 592 -65.47 37.22 12.48
CA GLY A 592 -66.28 36.55 11.45
C GLY A 592 -66.65 37.42 10.24
N SER A 593 -65.85 38.45 9.93
CA SER A 593 -66.06 39.36 8.78
C SER A 593 -64.78 39.50 7.97
N VAL A 594 -64.91 39.73 6.65
CA VAL A 594 -63.79 40.15 5.79
C VAL A 594 -63.65 41.66 5.89
N ASN A 595 -62.54 42.15 6.46
CA ASN A 595 -62.27 43.58 6.62
C ASN A 595 -61.25 44.02 5.55
N MET A 596 -61.57 45.05 4.76
CA MET A 596 -60.71 45.61 3.71
C MET A 596 -60.55 47.12 3.87
N HIS A 597 -59.31 47.59 3.92
CA HIS A 597 -58.97 49.00 4.18
C HIS A 597 -59.41 49.96 3.06
N GLN A 598 -59.58 49.49 1.81
CA GLN A 598 -59.88 50.35 0.65
C GLN A 598 -61.09 49.87 -0.17
N GLY A 599 -62.09 49.27 0.49
CA GLY A 599 -63.33 48.80 -0.14
C GLY A 599 -63.23 47.39 -0.73
N LEU A 600 -64.36 46.91 -1.27
CA LEU A 600 -64.53 45.56 -1.80
C LEU A 600 -65.03 45.63 -3.25
N GLN A 601 -64.22 45.15 -4.20
CA GLN A 601 -64.62 44.98 -5.59
C GLN A 601 -65.05 43.52 -5.82
N VAL A 602 -66.31 43.30 -6.21
CA VAL A 602 -66.83 41.97 -6.56
C VAL A 602 -67.13 41.92 -8.05
N VAL A 603 -66.52 40.97 -8.75
CA VAL A 603 -66.84 40.67 -10.16
C VAL A 603 -67.87 39.54 -10.18
N GLY A 604 -69.15 39.90 -10.17
CA GLY A 604 -70.28 38.97 -10.14
C GLY A 604 -71.47 39.50 -9.34
N THR A 605 -72.50 38.66 -9.16
CA THR A 605 -73.70 39.01 -8.40
C THR A 605 -73.42 39.07 -6.89
N VAL A 606 -73.76 40.20 -6.26
CA VAL A 606 -73.75 40.34 -4.80
C VAL A 606 -75.17 40.12 -4.26
N THR A 607 -75.38 39.03 -3.54
CA THR A 607 -76.63 38.79 -2.79
C THR A 607 -76.49 39.38 -1.38
N ALA A 608 -77.09 40.56 -1.16
CA ALA A 608 -77.10 41.23 0.14
C ALA A 608 -78.54 41.49 0.61
N THR A 609 -78.80 41.33 1.91
CA THR A 609 -80.11 41.62 2.52
C THR A 609 -80.33 43.12 2.77
N LYS A 610 -79.28 43.94 2.70
CA LYS A 610 -79.32 45.40 2.85
C LYS A 610 -78.07 46.06 2.26
N PHE A 611 -78.26 47.18 1.56
CA PHE A 611 -77.20 48.16 1.25
C PHE A 611 -77.43 49.43 2.09
N VAL A 612 -76.36 50.20 2.35
CA VAL A 612 -76.40 51.45 3.14
C VAL A 612 -75.59 52.52 2.40
N GLY A 613 -76.23 53.66 2.08
CA GLY A 613 -75.64 54.75 1.28
C GLY A 613 -76.33 54.92 -0.09
N GLU A 614 -75.64 55.58 -1.03
CA GLU A 614 -76.06 55.94 -2.40
C GLU A 614 -76.27 54.76 -3.37
N GLY A 615 -76.73 53.60 -2.89
CA GLY A 615 -76.54 52.32 -3.57
C GLY A 615 -77.16 52.19 -4.98
N ALA A 616 -78.35 52.75 -5.22
CA ALA A 616 -79.07 52.61 -6.50
C ALA A 616 -79.97 53.80 -6.88
N PHE A 617 -80.23 54.73 -5.95
CA PHE A 617 -81.02 55.94 -6.18
C PHE A 617 -80.29 57.11 -5.53
N VAL A 618 -80.16 58.23 -6.26
CA VAL A 618 -79.52 59.45 -5.76
C VAL A 618 -80.56 60.50 -5.38
N THR A 619 -80.21 61.40 -4.44
CA THR A 619 -81.04 62.54 -4.03
C THR A 619 -81.55 63.33 -5.24
N GLY A 620 -82.83 63.69 -5.22
CA GLY A 620 -83.51 64.41 -6.31
C GLY A 620 -84.17 63.52 -7.38
N MET A 621 -83.93 62.20 -7.39
CA MET A 621 -84.67 61.30 -8.27
C MET A 621 -86.15 61.21 -7.87
N ILE A 622 -87.06 61.34 -8.84
CA ILE A 622 -88.51 61.26 -8.66
C ILE A 622 -89.04 59.95 -9.26
N LEU A 623 -89.90 59.24 -8.53
CA LEU A 623 -90.59 58.03 -8.99
C LEU A 623 -92.10 58.11 -8.71
N MET A 624 -92.85 57.29 -9.44
CA MET A 624 -94.26 57.02 -9.17
C MET A 624 -94.40 56.00 -8.03
N TRP A 625 -95.32 56.27 -7.11
CA TRP A 625 -95.62 55.48 -5.91
C TRP A 625 -97.11 55.15 -5.84
N SER A 626 -97.43 53.87 -5.72
CA SER A 626 -98.80 53.35 -5.60
C SER A 626 -99.24 53.05 -4.17
N GLY A 627 -98.34 53.20 -3.19
CA GLY A 627 -98.66 53.05 -1.77
C GLY A 627 -99.28 54.33 -1.18
N ALA A 628 -99.65 54.26 0.10
CA ALA A 628 -100.24 55.40 0.78
C ALA A 628 -99.22 56.56 0.94
N THR A 629 -99.67 57.80 0.74
CA THR A 629 -98.84 59.02 0.81
C THR A 629 -98.36 59.35 2.23
N ASN A 630 -99.00 58.77 3.26
CA ASN A 630 -98.59 58.86 4.66
C ASN A 630 -97.65 57.72 5.11
N GLN A 631 -97.28 56.80 4.22
CA GLN A 631 -96.39 55.67 4.49
C GLN A 631 -95.27 55.59 3.44
N LEU A 632 -94.49 56.67 3.33
CA LEU A 632 -93.35 56.71 2.41
C LEU A 632 -92.17 55.88 2.95
N PRO A 633 -91.40 55.21 2.07
CA PRO A 633 -90.17 54.55 2.48
C PRO A 633 -89.17 55.54 3.10
N THR A 634 -88.42 55.11 4.11
CA THR A 634 -87.44 55.98 4.80
C THR A 634 -86.43 56.58 3.80
N GLY A 635 -86.25 57.91 3.86
CA GLY A 635 -85.38 58.65 2.94
C GLY A 635 -86.06 59.08 1.63
N TRP A 636 -87.39 59.07 1.56
CA TRP A 636 -88.21 59.62 0.47
C TRP A 636 -89.22 60.64 1.01
N ALA A 637 -89.54 61.65 0.18
CA ALA A 637 -90.55 62.66 0.46
C ALA A 637 -91.61 62.70 -0.66
N LEU A 638 -92.82 63.18 -0.35
CA LEU A 638 -93.86 63.43 -1.35
C LEU A 638 -93.46 64.65 -2.19
N CYS A 639 -93.74 64.62 -3.49
CA CYS A 639 -93.57 65.77 -4.39
C CYS A 639 -94.73 66.76 -4.21
N ASP A 640 -94.74 67.46 -3.07
CA ASP A 640 -95.79 68.38 -2.63
C ASP A 640 -95.33 69.84 -2.46
N GLY A 641 -94.07 70.12 -2.78
CA GLY A 641 -93.43 71.43 -2.57
C GLY A 641 -92.68 71.56 -1.24
N GLY A 642 -92.89 70.63 -0.31
CA GLY A 642 -92.13 70.50 0.93
C GLY A 642 -90.77 69.82 0.72
N ASN A 643 -89.87 69.95 1.70
CA ASN A 643 -88.56 69.28 1.73
C ASN A 643 -87.69 69.47 0.47
N GLY A 644 -87.84 70.59 -0.24
CA GLY A 644 -87.11 70.87 -1.49
C GLY A 644 -87.63 70.11 -2.72
N THR A 645 -88.76 69.39 -2.60
CA THR A 645 -89.40 68.70 -3.72
C THR A 645 -90.19 69.68 -4.62
N PRO A 646 -90.42 69.34 -5.91
CA PRO A 646 -91.41 70.05 -6.72
C PRO A 646 -92.84 69.65 -6.32
N ASP A 647 -93.80 70.57 -6.36
CA ASP A 647 -95.22 70.24 -6.17
C ASP A 647 -95.84 69.68 -7.46
N LEU A 648 -95.97 68.36 -7.52
CA LEU A 648 -96.48 67.57 -8.65
C LEU A 648 -97.89 67.00 -8.40
N ARG A 649 -98.55 67.35 -7.29
CA ARG A 649 -99.92 66.92 -6.99
C ARG A 649 -100.89 67.48 -8.03
N ASP A 650 -101.83 66.65 -8.46
CA ASP A 650 -102.86 66.94 -9.47
C ASP A 650 -102.30 67.44 -10.83
N ARG A 651 -101.06 67.08 -11.17
CA ARG A 651 -100.42 67.40 -12.45
C ARG A 651 -100.19 66.16 -13.31
N PHE A 652 -100.42 66.32 -14.61
CA PHE A 652 -99.82 65.44 -15.61
C PHE A 652 -98.38 65.89 -15.89
N ILE A 653 -97.47 64.93 -16.00
CA ILE A 653 -96.07 65.22 -16.30
C ILE A 653 -95.87 65.36 -17.80
N VAL A 654 -95.24 66.47 -18.20
CA VAL A 654 -94.71 66.68 -19.55
C VAL A 654 -93.18 66.57 -19.50
N GLY A 655 -92.57 65.94 -20.51
CA GLY A 655 -91.12 65.85 -20.62
C GLY A 655 -90.51 67.24 -20.84
N ALA A 656 -89.53 67.62 -20.02
CA ALA A 656 -88.81 68.87 -20.20
C ALA A 656 -87.97 68.85 -21.49
N GLY A 657 -87.95 69.96 -22.22
CA GLY A 657 -87.30 70.10 -23.52
C GLY A 657 -87.43 71.52 -24.07
N LEU A 658 -87.23 71.71 -25.38
CA LEU A 658 -87.23 73.05 -25.99
C LEU A 658 -88.55 73.83 -25.83
N GLY A 659 -89.69 73.14 -25.71
CA GLY A 659 -91.00 73.76 -25.49
C GLY A 659 -91.40 73.96 -24.02
N TYR A 660 -90.78 73.23 -23.09
CA TYR A 660 -91.14 73.24 -21.66
C TYR A 660 -89.88 73.12 -20.80
N GLY A 661 -89.52 74.19 -20.10
CA GLY A 661 -88.42 74.16 -19.13
C GLY A 661 -88.72 73.27 -17.91
N VAL A 662 -87.68 72.81 -17.22
CA VAL A 662 -87.83 72.06 -15.96
C VAL A 662 -88.62 72.91 -14.95
N GLY A 663 -89.71 72.34 -14.41
CA GLY A 663 -90.60 73.03 -13.47
C GLY A 663 -91.65 73.94 -14.10
N ALA A 664 -91.74 74.03 -15.44
CA ALA A 664 -92.83 74.74 -16.12
C ALA A 664 -94.20 74.11 -15.78
N LYS A 665 -95.24 74.95 -15.71
CA LYS A 665 -96.61 74.57 -15.33
C LYS A 665 -97.61 75.20 -16.29
N GLY A 666 -98.69 74.49 -16.61
CA GLY A 666 -99.76 74.94 -17.48
C GLY A 666 -100.86 73.88 -17.61
N GLY A 667 -101.82 74.12 -18.52
CA GLY A 667 -102.99 73.27 -18.72
C GLY A 667 -104.17 73.64 -17.82
N GLU A 668 -105.37 73.24 -18.25
CA GLU A 668 -106.65 73.50 -17.57
C GLU A 668 -107.38 72.17 -17.36
N ALA A 669 -107.94 71.95 -16.16
CA ALA A 669 -108.70 70.73 -15.86
C ALA A 669 -110.09 70.75 -16.49
N THR A 670 -110.74 71.92 -16.51
CA THR A 670 -111.99 72.15 -17.22
C THR A 670 -111.89 73.44 -18.03
N HIS A 671 -112.51 73.47 -19.20
CA HIS A 671 -112.46 74.62 -20.11
C HIS A 671 -113.87 75.11 -20.47
N THR A 672 -114.10 76.42 -20.42
CA THR A 672 -115.35 77.05 -20.87
C THR A 672 -115.10 77.72 -22.22
N LEU A 673 -115.79 77.25 -23.26
CA LEU A 673 -115.71 77.84 -24.60
C LEU A 673 -116.04 79.34 -24.56
N THR A 674 -115.12 80.15 -25.06
CA THR A 674 -115.32 81.59 -25.27
C THR A 674 -116.13 81.85 -26.56
N VAL A 675 -116.59 83.09 -26.75
CA VAL A 675 -117.29 83.50 -27.98
C VAL A 675 -116.44 83.28 -29.23
N ASN A 676 -115.11 83.41 -29.13
CA ASN A 676 -114.19 83.18 -30.25
C ASN A 676 -114.02 81.69 -30.60
N GLU A 677 -114.35 80.78 -29.67
CA GLU A 677 -114.28 79.33 -29.84
C GLU A 677 -115.64 78.73 -30.28
N MET A 678 -116.70 79.55 -30.35
CA MET A 678 -117.97 79.15 -30.94
C MET A 678 -117.97 79.37 -32.46
N PRO A 679 -118.24 78.35 -33.28
CA PRO A 679 -118.42 78.52 -34.72
C PRO A 679 -119.54 79.51 -35.07
N SER A 680 -119.35 80.26 -36.16
CA SER A 680 -120.38 81.14 -36.72
C SER A 680 -121.62 80.33 -37.11
N HIS A 681 -122.79 80.77 -36.66
CA HIS A 681 -124.08 80.12 -36.89
C HIS A 681 -125.19 81.16 -37.07
N THR A 682 -126.32 80.73 -37.65
CA THR A 682 -127.47 81.59 -37.96
C THR A 682 -128.78 80.94 -37.51
N HIS A 683 -129.79 81.75 -37.21
CA HIS A 683 -131.15 81.27 -36.95
C HIS A 683 -131.98 81.40 -38.24
N ASN A 684 -132.63 80.32 -38.66
CA ASN A 684 -133.05 80.07 -40.05
C ASN A 684 -134.32 80.83 -40.54
N ASN A 685 -134.54 82.08 -40.08
CA ASN A 685 -135.81 82.82 -40.26
C ASN A 685 -135.68 84.27 -40.78
N GLY A 686 -134.51 84.68 -41.30
CA GLY A 686 -134.29 85.98 -41.96
C GLY A 686 -133.97 87.15 -41.02
N ASP A 687 -133.41 88.24 -41.58
CA ASP A 687 -132.80 89.38 -40.87
C ASP A 687 -133.78 90.33 -40.16
N PHE A 688 -134.66 89.77 -39.33
CA PHE A 688 -135.60 90.52 -38.50
C PHE A 688 -135.26 90.33 -37.02
N ASN A 689 -134.72 91.38 -36.40
CA ASN A 689 -134.38 91.38 -34.97
C ASN A 689 -135.60 91.21 -34.02
N ARG A 690 -136.82 91.10 -34.54
CA ARG A 690 -138.08 91.02 -33.77
C ARG A 690 -139.14 90.19 -34.50
N LEU A 691 -139.99 89.49 -33.75
CA LEU A 691 -141.11 88.68 -34.25
C LEU A 691 -142.47 89.29 -33.85
N LEU A 692 -143.47 89.17 -34.74
CA LEU A 692 -144.87 89.60 -34.50
C LEU A 692 -145.63 88.57 -33.64
N ARG A 693 -146.44 89.04 -32.69
CA ARG A 693 -147.43 88.22 -31.95
C ARG A 693 -148.82 88.40 -32.56
N VAL A 694 -149.63 87.35 -32.50
CA VAL A 694 -151.02 87.32 -33.00
C VAL A 694 -151.97 86.97 -31.86
N ASP A 695 -152.76 87.94 -31.43
CA ASP A 695 -153.89 87.78 -30.51
C ASP A 695 -155.02 88.78 -30.81
N GLY A 696 -156.12 88.31 -31.42
CA GLY A 696 -157.28 89.18 -31.67
C GLY A 696 -158.43 88.55 -32.45
N GLN A 697 -159.59 88.44 -31.80
CA GLN A 697 -160.87 88.06 -32.43
C GLN A 697 -161.62 89.31 -32.95
N TYR A 698 -161.47 89.61 -34.26
CA TYR A 698 -162.45 90.27 -35.15
C TYR A 698 -162.84 91.77 -34.94
N THR A 699 -161.98 92.70 -35.39
CA THR A 699 -162.18 93.82 -36.38
C THR A 699 -163.50 94.64 -36.51
N VAL A 700 -163.51 95.61 -37.46
CA VAL A 700 -164.64 96.11 -38.32
C VAL A 700 -164.99 97.60 -38.19
N ARG A 701 -165.02 98.28 -39.36
CA ARG A 701 -166.06 99.18 -39.91
C ARG A 701 -165.56 99.78 -41.24
N ASP A 702 -166.37 100.10 -42.24
CA ASP A 702 -167.84 99.97 -42.38
C ASP A 702 -168.31 99.02 -43.51
N TRP A 703 -167.47 98.65 -44.49
CA TRP A 703 -167.79 97.56 -45.44
C TRP A 703 -166.71 96.45 -45.42
N ASP A 704 -167.20 95.26 -45.08
CA ASP A 704 -166.66 93.89 -45.05
C ASP A 704 -165.40 93.51 -45.89
N SER A 705 -164.70 92.41 -45.58
CA SER A 705 -163.77 92.16 -44.45
C SER A 705 -162.85 90.95 -44.79
N THR A 706 -161.67 90.86 -44.19
CA THR A 706 -161.02 89.59 -43.81
C THR A 706 -160.13 89.84 -42.60
N ALA A 707 -160.49 89.33 -41.43
CA ALA A 707 -159.80 89.65 -40.19
C ALA A 707 -158.48 88.89 -40.01
N THR A 708 -157.34 89.60 -39.92
CA THR A 708 -156.15 89.30 -39.07
C THR A 708 -154.97 90.26 -39.37
N GLU A 709 -155.13 91.57 -39.17
CA GLU A 709 -154.02 92.55 -39.29
C GLU A 709 -153.64 93.17 -37.94
N PRO A 710 -152.54 92.72 -37.30
CA PRO A 710 -151.94 93.36 -36.12
C PRO A 710 -151.17 94.65 -36.43
N ASN A 711 -151.07 95.53 -35.43
CA ASN A 711 -150.47 96.87 -35.51
C ASN A 711 -148.92 96.83 -35.39
N ILE A 712 -148.22 97.60 -36.24
CA ILE A 712 -146.75 97.55 -36.42
C ILE A 712 -145.91 98.10 -35.25
N MET A 713 -146.54 98.72 -34.24
CA MET A 713 -145.87 99.49 -33.18
C MET A 713 -145.37 98.67 -31.96
N ALA A 714 -145.59 97.35 -31.89
CA ALA A 714 -145.16 96.52 -30.76
C ALA A 714 -144.35 95.29 -31.23
N SER A 715 -143.09 95.19 -30.80
CA SER A 715 -142.18 94.11 -31.26
C SER A 715 -141.01 93.91 -30.29
N SER A 716 -140.59 92.65 -30.07
CA SER A 716 -139.59 92.24 -29.05
C SER A 716 -138.35 91.54 -29.64
N THR A 717 -137.18 91.74 -29.04
CA THR A 717 -135.90 91.16 -29.47
C THR A 717 -135.74 89.66 -29.19
N ILE A 718 -135.00 88.96 -30.05
CA ILE A 718 -134.56 87.57 -29.83
C ILE A 718 -133.59 87.53 -28.64
N ALA A 719 -133.75 86.55 -27.74
CA ALA A 719 -132.94 86.39 -26.53
C ALA A 719 -131.71 85.48 -26.76
N TYR A 720 -130.59 85.80 -26.11
CA TYR A 720 -129.40 84.95 -26.09
C TYR A 720 -129.71 83.58 -25.45
N THR A 721 -129.16 82.51 -26.01
CA THR A 721 -129.25 81.15 -25.47
C THR A 721 -127.84 80.55 -25.36
N GLY A 722 -127.51 80.04 -24.18
CA GLY A 722 -126.19 79.46 -23.86
C GLY A 722 -125.90 79.59 -22.36
N GLY A 723 -125.34 78.54 -21.75
CA GLY A 723 -125.16 78.46 -20.29
C GLY A 723 -123.73 78.59 -19.77
N GLY A 724 -122.73 78.76 -20.65
CA GLY A 724 -121.31 78.98 -20.27
C GLY A 724 -120.67 77.87 -19.42
N GLN A 725 -121.22 76.64 -19.44
CA GLN A 725 -120.72 75.54 -18.61
C GLN A 725 -119.38 75.03 -19.13
N ALA A 726 -118.43 74.84 -18.22
CA ALA A 726 -117.13 74.24 -18.54
C ALA A 726 -117.27 72.74 -18.84
N HIS A 727 -116.45 72.22 -19.75
CA HIS A 727 -116.31 70.77 -19.97
C HIS A 727 -115.00 70.25 -19.37
N GLU A 728 -114.97 68.97 -19.02
CA GLU A 728 -113.75 68.25 -18.64
C GLU A 728 -112.75 68.26 -19.82
N ASN A 729 -111.46 68.47 -19.51
CA ASN A 729 -110.40 68.65 -20.50
C ASN A 729 -109.23 67.67 -20.31
N ARG A 730 -109.26 66.81 -19.28
CA ARG A 730 -108.24 65.77 -19.04
C ARG A 730 -108.59 64.46 -19.74
N PRO A 731 -107.59 63.74 -20.29
CA PRO A 731 -107.78 62.36 -20.76
C PRO A 731 -108.03 61.40 -19.59
N PRO A 732 -108.53 60.17 -19.83
CA PRO A 732 -108.68 59.13 -18.81
C PRO A 732 -107.37 58.89 -18.03
N TYR A 733 -107.44 58.82 -16.70
CA TYR A 733 -106.25 58.78 -15.84
C TYR A 733 -106.38 57.87 -14.61
N TYR A 734 -105.22 57.46 -14.09
CA TYR A 734 -105.08 56.75 -12.82
C TYR A 734 -104.11 57.53 -11.93
N ALA A 735 -104.50 57.81 -10.69
CA ALA A 735 -103.71 58.62 -9.78
C ALA A 735 -102.63 57.79 -9.06
N LEU A 736 -101.37 58.23 -9.19
CA LEU A 736 -100.22 57.76 -8.41
C LEU A 736 -99.58 58.96 -7.72
N ALA A 737 -98.94 58.73 -6.57
CA ALA A 737 -98.16 59.75 -5.91
C ALA A 737 -96.78 59.89 -6.60
N TYR A 738 -96.27 61.11 -6.71
CA TYR A 738 -94.86 61.33 -7.06
C TYR A 738 -94.05 61.47 -5.78
N ILE A 739 -92.96 60.72 -5.63
CA ILE A 739 -92.07 60.77 -4.47
C ILE A 739 -90.62 61.03 -4.92
N MET A 740 -89.87 61.78 -4.12
CA MET A 740 -88.49 62.16 -4.40
C MET A 740 -87.54 61.57 -3.35
N LYS A 741 -86.37 61.09 -3.78
CA LYS A 741 -85.29 60.69 -2.88
C LYS A 741 -84.72 61.94 -2.19
N LEU A 742 -84.70 61.95 -0.86
CA LEU A 742 -83.99 62.95 -0.04
C LEU A 742 -82.51 62.58 0.12
#